data_AF-A0A8C3X2S0-F1
#
_entry.id   AF-A0A8C3X2S0-F1
#
_cell.length_a   1.000
_cell.length_b   1.000
_cell.length_c   1.000
_cell.angle_alpha   90.00
_cell.angle_beta   90.00
_cell.angle_gamma   90.00
#
_symmetry.space_group_name_H-M   'P 1'
#
loop_
_entity.id
_entity.type
_entity.pdbx_description
1 polymer ?
#
loop_
_entity_poly.entity_id
_entity_poly.type
_entity_poly.pdbx_seq_one_letter_code
_entity_poly.pdbx_strand_id
1 'polypeptide(L)'
;MAAAGTAASAARSPGAPAGTAARVRRPPAARPAKLPPLLVLLAAAAGPGAGGAAQLYRAGEDAVWVLDSGSLRGATANSSAAWLVQFYSSWCGHCIGYAPTWRALAGDVRDWAAAIRVAALDCAEERNHEVCRAYDVRFYPTFRYFKAFTKDFTTGENYKGPDRELQTVRRAMIDFLQNHTDENRPPACPSLDPVRPSDLRSLLDTRGGRYVAVLFESEGSYLGREVVLDLIPYENVSVKRALSPDGALLEKLGVSSLPACYLIYPNGSRGMVTVGKPLRSFFSSYLKSLPDVRKKSLSLPEKATIEEGPEAVVWREFDRSKLYTADLESGLHLLLRVELAAHKSLAGAELQTLKDFVTILAKLFPGRPPVRKLLETLREWLASLPLDRIPYNAVLDLVDNKMRISGIFLTNHVKWVGCQGSRAELRGYPCSLWKLFHTLTVRAGTRPEALDGTGFAGAPQAVLQAVRRYVRAFFGCRQCAEHFEEMAHDSMDSVKTADQAVLWLWKKHNLVNSRLAGHPSEDPRFPKVPWPTPDLCPACHEEVKGLASWNEGQVLLFLKRHYGSDSLVDTYAEDLGDGGQGAPAAGEEQPRADQGAGSLRLPSALPPGPRLSERWRQGLDVELGGPSGAEGRGGAEAAAAFLGMGFSSLDMSLCVLLYVASSLFLMVMYFFFRVRAKRWRVKHHHPSV
;
A
#
# COMPACT_ATOMS: atom_id res chain seq x y z
N MET A 1 34.87 -59.85 -36.65
CA MET A 1 34.52 -60.10 -38.07
C MET A 1 33.15 -59.44 -38.26
N ALA A 2 32.94 -58.40 -39.07
CA ALA A 2 33.26 -58.23 -40.50
C ALA A 2 32.38 -59.15 -41.37
N ALA A 3 31.61 -58.68 -42.38
CA ALA A 3 31.50 -57.32 -42.95
C ALA A 3 30.13 -57.03 -43.64
N ALA A 4 30.10 -55.94 -44.43
CA ALA A 4 29.07 -55.39 -45.33
C ALA A 4 28.47 -56.38 -46.38
N GLY A 5 27.48 -56.06 -47.23
CA GLY A 5 26.68 -54.83 -47.49
C GLY A 5 26.09 -54.79 -48.93
N THR A 6 25.60 -53.63 -49.41
CA THR A 6 25.08 -53.32 -50.79
C THR A 6 23.81 -54.08 -51.27
N ALA A 7 22.82 -53.60 -52.07
CA ALA A 7 22.59 -52.48 -53.02
C ALA A 7 22.85 -52.81 -54.53
N ALA A 8 22.04 -52.42 -55.55
CA ALA A 8 20.69 -51.79 -55.66
C ALA A 8 20.17 -51.78 -57.15
N SER A 9 19.00 -51.13 -57.43
CA SER A 9 18.47 -50.74 -58.78
C SER A 9 17.81 -51.85 -59.67
N ALA A 10 16.94 -51.61 -60.68
CA ALA A 10 16.01 -50.50 -61.02
C ALA A 10 15.02 -50.81 -62.19
N ALA A 11 13.85 -50.16 -62.16
CA ALA A 11 12.98 -49.62 -63.26
C ALA A 11 12.71 -50.31 -64.63
N ARG A 12 11.42 -50.33 -65.06
CA ARG A 12 10.96 -50.05 -66.45
C ARG A 12 9.42 -49.82 -66.57
N SER A 13 9.00 -49.12 -67.63
CA SER A 13 7.61 -48.93 -68.15
C SER A 13 7.65 -49.13 -69.70
N PRO A 14 6.54 -49.15 -70.51
CA PRO A 14 5.60 -48.03 -70.73
C PRO A 14 4.13 -48.44 -71.14
N GLY A 15 3.27 -47.48 -71.55
CA GLY A 15 2.02 -47.76 -72.32
C GLY A 15 0.89 -46.70 -72.23
N ALA A 16 0.27 -46.34 -73.36
CA ALA A 16 -0.90 -45.42 -73.57
C ALA A 16 -1.50 -45.68 -75.00
N PRO A 17 -2.57 -45.03 -75.54
CA PRO A 17 -3.37 -43.88 -75.06
C PRO A 17 -4.93 -44.00 -75.30
N ALA A 18 -5.64 -42.84 -75.32
CA ALA A 18 -7.10 -42.62 -75.60
C ALA A 18 -8.10 -43.17 -74.54
N GLY A 19 -9.29 -42.62 -74.28
CA GLY A 19 -9.99 -41.43 -74.83
C GLY A 19 -11.25 -41.83 -75.62
N THR A 20 -12.47 -41.28 -75.42
CA THR A 20 -13.01 -40.23 -74.51
C THR A 20 -14.47 -40.64 -74.10
N ALA A 21 -15.40 -39.90 -73.46
CA ALA A 21 -15.58 -38.46 -73.19
C ALA A 21 -16.37 -38.17 -71.86
N ALA A 22 -17.19 -37.12 -71.83
CA ALA A 22 -17.72 -36.45 -70.62
C ALA A 22 -19.18 -36.78 -70.20
N ARG A 23 -19.44 -36.77 -68.88
CA ARG A 23 -20.66 -36.18 -68.29
C ARG A 23 -20.44 -35.66 -66.85
N VAL A 24 -20.90 -34.43 -66.58
CA VAL A 24 -21.09 -33.75 -65.27
C VAL A 24 -19.90 -33.67 -64.29
N ARG A 25 -19.54 -32.45 -63.87
CA ARG A 25 -18.46 -32.17 -62.88
C ARG A 25 -19.02 -31.98 -61.45
N ARG A 26 -18.29 -32.45 -60.44
CA ARG A 26 -18.22 -31.83 -59.09
C ARG A 26 -16.76 -31.40 -58.85
N PRO A 27 -16.48 -30.17 -58.37
CA PRO A 27 -15.11 -29.73 -58.12
C PRO A 27 -14.53 -30.34 -56.82
N PRO A 28 -13.23 -30.67 -56.77
CA PRO A 28 -12.56 -31.15 -55.56
C PRO A 28 -12.19 -30.00 -54.61
N ALA A 29 -11.88 -30.34 -53.35
CA ALA A 29 -11.48 -29.37 -52.33
C ALA A 29 -10.13 -28.70 -52.64
N ALA A 30 -10.09 -27.37 -52.55
CA ALA A 30 -8.87 -26.59 -52.69
C ALA A 30 -8.05 -26.57 -51.39
N ARG A 31 -6.72 -26.55 -51.51
CA ARG A 31 -5.81 -26.30 -50.38
C ARG A 31 -5.97 -24.83 -49.90
N PRO A 32 -5.92 -24.53 -48.59
CA PRO A 32 -5.92 -23.16 -48.12
C PRO A 32 -4.66 -22.42 -48.63
N ALA A 33 -4.86 -21.24 -49.21
CA ALA A 33 -3.77 -20.41 -49.73
C ALA A 33 -3.06 -19.63 -48.62
N LYS A 34 -1.80 -19.26 -48.84
CA LYS A 34 -1.08 -18.32 -47.98
C LYS A 34 -1.63 -16.90 -48.19
N LEU A 35 -2.01 -16.24 -47.11
CA LEU A 35 -2.29 -14.80 -47.08
C LEU A 35 -1.05 -14.03 -46.58
N PRO A 36 -0.88 -12.74 -46.95
CA PRO A 36 0.29 -11.95 -46.58
C PRO A 36 0.24 -11.50 -45.10
N PRO A 37 1.39 -11.23 -44.47
CA PRO A 37 1.46 -10.80 -43.07
C PRO A 37 1.10 -9.32 -42.92
N LEU A 38 -0.04 -9.01 -42.32
CA LEU A 38 -0.43 -7.63 -41.99
C LEU A 38 -1.27 -7.57 -40.70
N LEU A 39 -0.65 -7.96 -39.57
CA LEU A 39 -1.13 -7.66 -38.21
C LEU A 39 -0.08 -8.00 -37.11
N VAL A 40 1.11 -7.39 -37.19
CA VAL A 40 2.10 -7.36 -36.10
C VAL A 40 2.64 -5.94 -35.94
N LEU A 41 1.80 -5.03 -35.43
CA LEU A 41 2.21 -3.68 -35.02
C LEU A 41 1.14 -3.00 -34.13
N LEU A 42 0.85 -3.63 -32.99
CA LEU A 42 0.05 -3.04 -31.89
C LEU A 42 0.66 -3.40 -30.53
N ALA A 43 1.96 -3.10 -30.39
CA ALA A 43 2.77 -3.33 -29.18
C ALA A 43 3.76 -2.17 -28.95
N ALA A 44 3.31 -0.94 -29.21
CA ALA A 44 4.10 0.29 -29.08
C ALA A 44 3.20 1.50 -28.77
N ALA A 45 2.39 1.39 -27.71
CA ALA A 45 1.51 2.46 -27.22
C ALA A 45 1.49 2.54 -25.67
N ALA A 46 2.58 2.11 -25.04
CA ALA A 46 2.87 2.51 -23.66
C ALA A 46 3.39 3.95 -23.69
N GLY A 47 2.51 4.92 -23.46
CA GLY A 47 2.95 6.27 -23.12
C GLY A 47 3.65 6.27 -21.75
N PRO A 48 4.53 7.24 -21.47
CA PRO A 48 5.19 7.37 -20.16
C PRO A 48 4.17 7.83 -19.10
N GLY A 49 3.41 6.88 -18.56
CA GLY A 49 2.30 7.10 -17.63
C GLY A 49 2.46 6.26 -16.37
N ALA A 50 2.23 6.89 -15.22
CA ALA A 50 2.69 6.50 -13.88
C ALA A 50 4.23 6.50 -13.76
N GLY A 51 4.75 7.34 -12.86
CA GLY A 51 6.10 7.12 -12.31
C GLY A 51 6.02 5.96 -11.33
N GLY A 52 6.99 5.05 -11.35
CA GLY A 52 7.00 3.84 -10.54
C GLY A 52 6.95 4.15 -9.05
N ALA A 53 6.14 3.40 -8.30
CA ALA A 53 6.20 3.49 -6.84
C ALA A 53 7.48 2.83 -6.32
N ALA A 54 7.91 3.25 -5.14
CA ALA A 54 9.21 2.89 -4.62
C ALA A 54 9.24 1.47 -4.04
N GLN A 55 10.06 0.58 -4.61
CA GLN A 55 10.25 -0.75 -4.05
C GLN A 55 11.25 -0.75 -2.88
N LEU A 56 10.80 -1.15 -1.69
CA LEU A 56 11.68 -1.36 -0.52
C LEU A 56 12.50 -2.66 -0.61
N TYR A 57 12.18 -3.52 -1.58
CA TYR A 57 12.79 -4.81 -1.86
C TYR A 57 12.91 -4.97 -3.37
N ARG A 58 14.05 -5.43 -3.89
CA ARG A 58 14.23 -5.61 -5.35
C ARG A 58 14.25 -7.08 -5.74
N ALA A 59 13.40 -7.43 -6.71
CA ALA A 59 13.33 -8.77 -7.27
C ALA A 59 14.69 -9.20 -7.86
N GLY A 60 15.22 -10.35 -7.44
CA GLY A 60 16.48 -10.90 -7.95
C GLY A 60 17.77 -10.25 -7.40
N GLU A 61 17.69 -9.16 -6.64
CA GLU A 61 18.78 -8.72 -5.75
C GLU A 61 18.57 -9.28 -4.34
N ASP A 62 17.38 -9.06 -3.78
CA ASP A 62 17.03 -9.53 -2.45
C ASP A 62 16.60 -11.01 -2.45
N ALA A 63 16.80 -11.68 -1.31
CA ALA A 63 16.25 -13.01 -1.06
C ALA A 63 14.72 -13.00 -0.77
N VAL A 64 14.10 -11.82 -0.77
CA VAL A 64 12.66 -11.62 -0.56
C VAL A 64 11.91 -11.88 -1.87
N TRP A 65 10.89 -12.72 -1.84
CA TRP A 65 9.97 -12.87 -2.98
C TRP A 65 9.07 -11.63 -3.08
N VAL A 66 9.34 -10.76 -4.05
CA VAL A 66 8.49 -9.61 -4.36
C VAL A 66 7.22 -10.11 -5.05
N LEU A 67 6.06 -9.71 -4.53
CA LEU A 67 4.73 -10.13 -5.01
C LEU A 67 3.85 -8.90 -5.32
N ASP A 68 2.84 -9.13 -6.14
CA ASP A 68 1.84 -8.17 -6.61
C ASP A 68 0.44 -8.82 -6.70
N SER A 69 -0.54 -8.08 -7.23
CA SER A 69 -1.91 -8.55 -7.42
C SER A 69 -2.07 -9.73 -8.39
N GLY A 70 -1.16 -9.93 -9.35
CA GLY A 70 -1.16 -11.09 -10.24
C GLY A 70 -0.55 -12.34 -9.61
N SER A 71 0.54 -12.18 -8.87
CA SER A 71 1.37 -13.27 -8.35
C SER A 71 0.97 -13.76 -6.95
N LEU A 72 0.45 -12.92 -6.06
CA LEU A 72 0.17 -13.29 -4.67
C LEU A 72 -0.73 -14.53 -4.55
N ARG A 73 -1.83 -14.59 -5.32
CA ARG A 73 -2.75 -15.75 -5.28
C ARG A 73 -2.07 -17.03 -5.75
N GLY A 74 -1.23 -16.97 -6.77
CA GLY A 74 -0.45 -18.12 -7.26
C GLY A 74 0.66 -18.55 -6.29
N ALA A 75 1.18 -17.62 -5.49
CA ALA A 75 2.10 -17.92 -4.40
C ALA A 75 1.39 -18.61 -3.23
N THR A 76 0.28 -18.07 -2.74
CA THR A 76 -0.38 -18.54 -1.49
C THR A 76 -1.32 -19.74 -1.67
N ALA A 77 -1.97 -19.91 -2.83
CA ALA A 77 -2.93 -20.97 -3.06
C ALA A 77 -2.27 -22.26 -3.60
N ASN A 78 -2.58 -23.39 -2.97
CA ASN A 78 -2.12 -24.75 -3.31
C ASN A 78 -0.59 -24.90 -3.47
N SER A 79 0.19 -24.04 -2.81
CA SER A 79 1.66 -24.08 -2.85
C SER A 79 2.21 -25.28 -2.08
N SER A 80 3.28 -25.91 -2.57
CA SER A 80 3.96 -27.00 -1.87
C SER A 80 4.88 -26.54 -0.73
N ALA A 81 5.09 -25.24 -0.60
CA ALA A 81 5.80 -24.60 0.51
C ALA A 81 4.84 -23.66 1.26
N ALA A 82 5.09 -23.48 2.56
CA ALA A 82 4.46 -22.42 3.34
C ALA A 82 5.01 -21.03 2.92
N TRP A 83 4.29 -19.97 3.26
CA TRP A 83 4.72 -18.59 3.02
C TRP A 83 4.54 -17.73 4.26
N LEU A 84 5.46 -16.78 4.42
CA LEU A 84 5.37 -15.65 5.32
C LEU A 84 5.43 -14.37 4.47
N VAL A 85 4.32 -13.67 4.35
CA VAL A 85 4.16 -12.48 3.49
C VAL A 85 4.07 -11.23 4.37
N GLN A 86 4.93 -10.24 4.10
CA GLN A 86 4.74 -8.88 4.59
C GLN A 86 3.94 -8.07 3.57
N PHE A 87 2.75 -7.65 3.96
CA PHE A 87 2.02 -6.58 3.29
C PHE A 87 2.49 -5.25 3.87
N TYR A 88 3.13 -4.42 3.05
CA TYR A 88 3.75 -3.16 3.47
C TYR A 88 3.16 -1.97 2.72
N SER A 89 3.63 -0.78 3.06
CA SER A 89 3.44 0.44 2.27
C SER A 89 4.81 1.10 2.13
N SER A 90 5.24 1.41 0.92
CA SER A 90 6.58 1.99 0.68
C SER A 90 6.83 3.31 1.39
N TRP A 91 5.82 4.20 1.46
CA TRP A 91 5.90 5.46 2.19
C TRP A 91 5.77 5.31 3.72
N CYS A 92 5.40 4.14 4.23
CA CYS A 92 5.21 3.91 5.66
C CYS A 92 6.57 3.87 6.39
N GLY A 93 6.84 4.87 7.22
CA GLY A 93 8.12 4.99 7.96
C GLY A 93 8.50 3.76 8.78
N HIS A 94 7.51 3.04 9.34
CA HIS A 94 7.76 1.79 10.07
C HIS A 94 8.02 0.59 9.14
N CYS A 95 7.50 0.59 7.90
CA CYS A 95 7.88 -0.39 6.88
C CYS A 95 9.32 -0.17 6.40
N ILE A 96 9.69 1.09 6.09
CA ILE A 96 11.07 1.47 5.75
C ILE A 96 12.04 1.06 6.87
N GLY A 97 11.67 1.31 8.13
CA GLY A 97 12.44 0.90 9.30
C GLY A 97 12.51 -0.62 9.56
N TYR A 98 11.63 -1.41 8.93
CA TYR A 98 11.60 -2.88 9.04
C TYR A 98 12.30 -3.58 7.85
N ALA A 99 12.37 -2.93 6.69
CA ALA A 99 12.94 -3.51 5.47
C ALA A 99 14.39 -4.06 5.60
N PRO A 100 15.30 -3.49 6.42
CA PRO A 100 16.59 -4.11 6.70
C PRO A 100 16.45 -5.48 7.41
N THR A 101 15.57 -5.58 8.42
CA THR A 101 15.28 -6.85 9.13
C THR A 101 14.68 -7.88 8.18
N TRP A 102 13.75 -7.49 7.30
CA TRP A 102 13.09 -8.43 6.39
C TRP A 102 14.06 -9.02 5.34
N ARG A 103 14.93 -8.18 4.77
CA ARG A 103 15.99 -8.65 3.85
C ARG A 103 16.99 -9.56 4.55
N ALA A 104 17.42 -9.20 5.75
CA ALA A 104 18.32 -10.02 6.55
C ALA A 104 17.70 -11.37 6.93
N LEU A 105 16.43 -11.40 7.34
CA LEU A 105 15.66 -12.62 7.60
C LEU A 105 15.59 -13.50 6.35
N ALA A 106 15.17 -12.94 5.20
CA ALA A 106 15.03 -13.69 3.96
C ALA A 106 16.37 -14.30 3.49
N GLY A 107 17.49 -13.60 3.72
CA GLY A 107 18.84 -14.15 3.50
C GLY A 107 19.20 -15.28 4.48
N ASP A 108 18.93 -15.09 5.77
CA ASP A 108 19.21 -16.04 6.86
C ASP A 108 18.40 -17.35 6.76
N VAL A 109 17.18 -17.31 6.19
CA VAL A 109 16.30 -18.47 5.99
C VAL A 109 16.22 -18.92 4.52
N ARG A 110 17.07 -18.40 3.62
CA ARG A 110 17.03 -18.68 2.17
C ARG A 110 17.08 -20.18 1.84
N ASP A 111 17.85 -20.97 2.59
CA ASP A 111 17.95 -22.42 2.38
C ASP A 111 16.65 -23.16 2.78
N TRP A 112 15.74 -22.52 3.52
CA TRP A 112 14.46 -23.09 3.98
C TRP A 112 13.34 -23.00 2.93
N ALA A 113 13.59 -22.41 1.75
CA ALA A 113 12.58 -22.01 0.74
C ALA A 113 11.71 -23.16 0.15
N ALA A 114 12.03 -24.42 0.42
CA ALA A 114 11.19 -25.58 0.09
C ALA A 114 10.21 -25.97 1.21
N ALA A 115 10.44 -25.52 2.45
CA ALA A 115 9.51 -25.61 3.57
C ALA A 115 8.73 -24.32 3.76
N ILE A 116 9.41 -23.16 3.84
CA ILE A 116 8.78 -21.84 4.03
C ILE A 116 9.53 -20.74 3.26
N ARG A 117 8.79 -19.81 2.66
CA ARG A 117 9.34 -18.67 1.88
C ARG A 117 9.00 -17.33 2.54
N VAL A 118 9.90 -16.37 2.44
CA VAL A 118 9.70 -14.98 2.89
C VAL A 118 9.41 -14.09 1.69
N ALA A 119 8.31 -13.34 1.76
CA ALA A 119 7.79 -12.53 0.65
C ALA A 119 7.37 -11.13 1.12
N ALA A 120 7.21 -10.21 0.17
CA ALA A 120 6.70 -8.87 0.43
C ALA A 120 5.83 -8.36 -0.73
N LEU A 121 4.80 -7.58 -0.41
CA LEU A 121 3.89 -6.94 -1.37
C LEU A 121 3.59 -5.51 -0.92
N ASP A 122 3.78 -4.54 -1.82
CA ASP A 122 3.50 -3.12 -1.54
C ASP A 122 2.02 -2.80 -1.79
N CYS A 123 1.32 -2.36 -0.76
CA CYS A 123 -0.07 -1.91 -0.80
C CYS A 123 -0.20 -0.39 -1.00
N ALA A 124 0.90 0.35 -1.16
CA ALA A 124 0.86 1.75 -1.63
C ALA A 124 0.73 1.87 -3.17
N GLU A 125 0.87 0.75 -3.88
CA GLU A 125 0.73 0.63 -5.33
C GLU A 125 -0.74 0.46 -5.74
N GLU A 126 -1.26 1.30 -6.66
CA GLU A 126 -2.68 1.30 -7.00
C GLU A 126 -3.16 -0.03 -7.60
N ARG A 127 -2.31 -0.68 -8.40
CA ARG A 127 -2.55 -2.04 -8.94
C ARG A 127 -2.66 -3.13 -7.87
N ASN A 128 -2.28 -2.86 -6.63
CA ASN A 128 -2.32 -3.78 -5.50
C ASN A 128 -3.44 -3.50 -4.48
N HIS A 129 -4.14 -2.35 -4.55
CA HIS A 129 -5.17 -2.01 -3.56
C HIS A 129 -6.29 -3.06 -3.45
N GLU A 130 -6.77 -3.61 -4.58
CA GLU A 130 -7.82 -4.64 -4.57
C GLU A 130 -7.33 -5.92 -3.88
N VAL A 131 -6.08 -6.34 -4.11
CA VAL A 131 -5.57 -7.58 -3.48
C VAL A 131 -5.33 -7.37 -1.98
N CYS A 132 -4.77 -6.23 -1.57
CA CYS A 132 -4.58 -5.91 -0.15
C CYS A 132 -5.93 -5.84 0.59
N ARG A 133 -6.94 -5.21 -0.02
CA ARG A 133 -8.33 -5.24 0.46
C ARG A 133 -8.88 -6.66 0.54
N ALA A 134 -8.73 -7.48 -0.50
CA ALA A 134 -9.25 -8.84 -0.54
C ALA A 134 -8.74 -9.65 0.66
N TYR A 135 -7.43 -9.55 0.94
CA TYR A 135 -6.74 -10.18 2.07
C TYR A 135 -6.97 -9.49 3.44
N ASP A 136 -7.87 -8.49 3.51
CA ASP A 136 -8.22 -7.73 4.74
C ASP A 136 -6.97 -7.12 5.42
N VAL A 137 -6.08 -6.54 4.61
CA VAL A 137 -4.95 -5.72 5.06
C VAL A 137 -5.44 -4.28 5.20
N ARG A 138 -5.47 -3.78 6.44
CA ARG A 138 -5.90 -2.40 6.75
C ARG A 138 -4.79 -1.48 7.25
N PHE A 139 -3.67 -2.06 7.69
CA PHE A 139 -2.54 -1.32 8.23
C PHE A 139 -1.21 -1.99 7.87
N TYR A 140 -0.13 -1.23 7.95
CA TYR A 140 1.20 -1.58 7.45
C TYR A 140 2.29 -1.36 8.52
N PRO A 141 3.25 -2.29 8.68
CA PRO A 141 3.29 -3.61 8.04
C PRO A 141 2.26 -4.58 8.66
N THR A 142 1.67 -5.44 7.83
CA THR A 142 0.89 -6.61 8.28
C THR A 142 1.60 -7.87 7.82
N PHE A 143 1.80 -8.83 8.72
CA PHE A 143 2.47 -10.09 8.44
C PHE A 143 1.47 -11.25 8.47
N ARG A 144 1.42 -12.05 7.39
CA ARG A 144 0.53 -13.21 7.27
C ARG A 144 1.31 -14.48 6.94
N TYR A 145 1.01 -15.55 7.67
CA TYR A 145 1.44 -16.90 7.35
C TYR A 145 0.39 -17.63 6.49
N PHE A 146 0.85 -18.44 5.53
CA PHE A 146 0.03 -19.32 4.71
C PHE A 146 0.61 -20.74 4.75
N LYS A 147 -0.24 -21.73 5.02
CA LYS A 147 0.14 -23.15 5.09
C LYS A 147 0.31 -23.73 3.68
N ALA A 148 1.15 -24.76 3.52
CA ALA A 148 1.22 -25.47 2.24
C ALA A 148 -0.12 -26.16 1.93
N PHE A 149 -0.39 -26.38 0.64
CA PHE A 149 -1.61 -27.00 0.11
C PHE A 149 -2.94 -26.33 0.49
N THR A 150 -2.91 -25.06 0.93
CA THR A 150 -4.10 -24.24 1.17
C THR A 150 -4.90 -24.06 -0.12
N LYS A 151 -5.97 -24.86 -0.32
CA LYS A 151 -6.79 -24.86 -1.54
C LYS A 151 -7.78 -23.70 -1.58
N ASP A 152 -8.50 -23.50 -0.47
CA ASP A 152 -9.52 -22.45 -0.35
C ASP A 152 -8.90 -21.08 -0.10
N PHE A 153 -9.62 -20.02 -0.46
CA PHE A 153 -9.14 -18.65 -0.23
C PHE A 153 -9.13 -18.32 1.28
N THR A 154 -7.97 -17.92 1.78
CA THR A 154 -7.78 -17.40 3.15
C THR A 154 -7.02 -16.09 3.13
N THR A 155 -7.18 -15.29 4.19
CA THR A 155 -6.39 -14.08 4.43
C THR A 155 -5.05 -14.38 5.13
N GLY A 156 -4.81 -15.63 5.52
CA GLY A 156 -3.61 -16.08 6.22
C GLY A 156 -3.63 -15.81 7.72
N GLU A 157 -2.84 -16.56 8.47
CA GLU A 157 -2.73 -16.44 9.93
C GLU A 157 -1.89 -15.21 10.32
N ASN A 158 -2.42 -14.35 11.19
CA ASN A 158 -1.75 -13.11 11.59
C ASN A 158 -0.50 -13.40 12.44
N TYR A 159 0.68 -12.97 11.95
CA TYR A 159 1.89 -12.97 12.77
C TYR A 159 1.99 -11.68 13.59
N LYS A 160 1.82 -11.80 14.91
CA LYS A 160 2.03 -10.72 15.87
C LYS A 160 3.46 -10.76 16.45
N GLY A 161 4.46 -10.58 15.60
CA GLY A 161 5.84 -10.31 16.04
C GLY A 161 5.99 -8.83 16.41
N PRO A 162 6.28 -8.47 17.67
CA PRO A 162 6.38 -7.08 18.10
C PRO A 162 7.75 -6.44 17.79
N ASP A 163 8.76 -7.23 17.42
CA ASP A 163 10.15 -6.83 17.35
C ASP A 163 10.72 -6.78 15.91
N ARG A 164 11.79 -5.98 15.76
CA ARG A 164 12.64 -5.95 14.56
C ARG A 164 13.78 -6.98 14.65
N GLU A 165 13.70 -7.93 15.58
CA GLU A 165 14.74 -8.93 15.83
C GLU A 165 14.56 -10.17 14.95
N LEU A 166 15.55 -10.40 14.08
CA LEU A 166 15.58 -11.51 13.14
C LEU A 166 15.39 -12.87 13.82
N GLN A 167 15.97 -13.06 15.02
CA GLN A 167 15.89 -14.32 15.77
C GLN A 167 14.47 -14.65 16.24
N THR A 168 13.67 -13.68 16.64
CA THR A 168 12.27 -13.90 17.07
C THR A 168 11.38 -14.26 15.89
N VAL A 169 11.54 -13.58 14.75
CA VAL A 169 10.78 -13.92 13.53
C VAL A 169 11.16 -15.32 13.04
N ARG A 170 12.45 -15.66 13.01
CA ARG A 170 12.93 -16.99 12.64
C ARG A 170 12.38 -18.10 13.56
N ARG A 171 12.30 -17.86 14.87
CA ARG A 171 11.66 -18.79 15.84
C ARG A 171 10.18 -18.97 15.54
N ALA A 172 9.45 -17.89 15.31
CA ALA A 172 8.03 -17.97 14.95
C ALA A 172 7.78 -18.71 13.62
N MET A 173 8.71 -18.63 12.65
CA MET A 173 8.64 -19.43 11.42
C MET A 173 8.81 -20.93 11.70
N ILE A 174 9.68 -21.31 12.64
CA ILE A 174 9.84 -22.69 13.10
C ILE A 174 8.58 -23.18 13.80
N ASP A 175 8.04 -22.41 14.75
CA ASP A 175 6.86 -22.82 15.52
C ASP A 175 5.60 -22.90 14.64
N PHE A 176 5.47 -22.00 13.65
CA PHE A 176 4.46 -22.11 12.60
C PHE A 176 4.65 -23.40 11.77
N LEU A 177 5.87 -23.71 11.32
CA LEU A 177 6.15 -24.96 10.59
C LEU A 177 5.86 -26.23 11.41
N GLN A 178 6.01 -26.20 12.73
CA GLN A 178 5.63 -27.32 13.60
C GLN A 178 4.11 -27.45 13.77
N ASN A 179 3.36 -26.36 13.78
CA ASN A 179 1.90 -26.35 13.97
C ASN A 179 1.11 -26.64 12.67
N HIS A 180 1.51 -27.69 11.94
CA HIS A 180 0.85 -28.17 10.73
C HIS A 180 0.27 -29.58 10.93
N THR A 181 -0.92 -29.81 10.39
CA THR A 181 -1.43 -31.18 10.14
C THR A 181 -0.72 -31.80 8.94
N ASP A 182 -0.71 -33.14 8.84
CA ASP A 182 -0.02 -33.85 7.76
C ASP A 182 -0.48 -33.43 6.35
N GLU A 183 -1.76 -33.10 6.18
CA GLU A 183 -2.34 -32.60 4.92
C GLU A 183 -1.76 -31.26 4.46
N ASN A 184 -1.37 -30.40 5.40
CA ASN A 184 -0.89 -29.05 5.14
C ASN A 184 0.64 -28.94 5.27
N ARG A 185 1.32 -30.03 5.63
CA ARG A 185 2.77 -30.06 5.86
C ARG A 185 3.52 -29.88 4.52
N PRO A 186 4.48 -28.93 4.40
CA PRO A 186 5.34 -28.85 3.23
C PRO A 186 6.14 -30.16 3.06
N PRO A 187 6.11 -30.87 1.90
CA PRO A 187 6.70 -32.21 1.80
C PRO A 187 8.23 -32.23 1.95
N ALA A 188 8.88 -31.10 1.67
CA ALA A 188 10.31 -30.92 1.86
C ALA A 188 10.70 -30.45 3.28
N CYS A 189 9.73 -30.29 4.20
CA CYS A 189 9.98 -29.93 5.60
C CYS A 189 10.19 -31.19 6.47
N PRO A 190 11.43 -31.49 6.92
CA PRO A 190 11.70 -32.65 7.77
C PRO A 190 10.95 -32.54 9.10
N SER A 191 10.84 -33.65 9.85
CA SER A 191 10.36 -33.55 11.24
C SER A 191 11.31 -32.67 12.07
N LEU A 192 10.73 -31.66 12.71
CA LEU A 192 11.37 -30.68 13.61
C LEU A 192 11.19 -31.09 15.08
N ASP A 193 10.66 -32.28 15.29
CA ASP A 193 10.22 -32.83 16.56
C ASP A 193 11.37 -33.69 17.13
N PRO A 194 11.52 -33.77 18.46
CA PRO A 194 12.59 -34.56 19.03
C PRO A 194 12.40 -36.05 18.76
N VAL A 195 13.51 -36.72 18.42
CA VAL A 195 13.57 -38.19 18.36
C VAL A 195 13.21 -38.75 19.73
N ARG A 196 12.27 -39.69 19.76
CA ARG A 196 11.82 -40.32 21.02
C ARG A 196 12.97 -41.09 21.67
N PRO A 197 13.06 -41.15 23.01
CA PRO A 197 14.14 -41.89 23.70
C PRO A 197 14.22 -43.38 23.32
N SER A 198 13.09 -44.01 22.97
CA SER A 198 13.01 -45.36 22.40
C SER A 198 13.76 -45.50 21.07
N ASP A 199 13.59 -44.51 20.20
CA ASP A 199 13.98 -44.55 18.79
C ASP A 199 15.41 -44.01 18.61
N LEU A 200 15.93 -43.30 19.61
CA LEU A 200 17.29 -42.76 19.62
C LEU A 200 18.34 -43.87 19.54
N ARG A 201 18.11 -45.04 20.14
CA ARG A 201 19.05 -46.17 20.08
C ARG A 201 19.15 -46.77 18.67
N SER A 202 18.02 -47.05 18.02
CA SER A 202 17.99 -47.54 16.64
C SER A 202 18.49 -46.51 15.62
N LEU A 203 18.28 -45.22 15.89
CA LEU A 203 18.90 -44.14 15.12
C LEU A 203 20.43 -44.15 15.25
N LEU A 204 20.96 -44.31 16.47
CA LEU A 204 22.41 -44.32 16.74
C LEU A 204 23.12 -45.55 16.14
N ASP A 205 22.44 -46.69 16.04
CA ASP A 205 22.94 -47.91 15.37
C ASP A 205 22.55 -48.02 13.88
N THR A 206 21.96 -46.97 13.29
CA THR A 206 21.60 -46.95 11.86
C THR A 206 22.85 -47.02 10.97
N ARG A 207 22.97 -48.11 10.21
CA ARG A 207 23.97 -48.26 9.13
C ARG A 207 23.32 -47.92 7.80
N GLY A 208 23.78 -46.85 7.15
CA GLY A 208 23.30 -46.45 5.83
C GLY A 208 24.29 -45.51 5.14
N GLY A 209 24.31 -45.50 3.80
CA GLY A 209 25.27 -44.76 2.98
C GLY A 209 25.06 -43.24 2.94
N ARG A 210 24.72 -42.61 4.07
CA ARG A 210 24.53 -41.16 4.23
C ARG A 210 24.87 -40.73 5.66
N TYR A 211 25.25 -39.48 5.84
CA TYR A 211 25.49 -38.90 7.15
C TYR A 211 24.20 -38.74 7.95
N VAL A 212 24.24 -39.04 9.24
CA VAL A 212 23.14 -38.78 10.19
C VAL A 212 23.70 -37.98 11.37
N ALA A 213 23.26 -36.73 11.49
CA ALA A 213 23.65 -35.83 12.57
C ALA A 213 22.54 -35.75 13.62
N VAL A 214 22.85 -36.06 14.88
CA VAL A 214 21.95 -35.95 16.03
C VAL A 214 22.38 -34.76 16.89
N LEU A 215 21.55 -33.72 16.94
CA LEU A 215 21.74 -32.52 17.76
C LEU A 215 21.04 -32.69 19.11
N PHE A 216 21.83 -32.78 20.17
CA PHE A 216 21.35 -32.80 21.56
C PHE A 216 21.21 -31.38 22.07
N GLU A 217 20.04 -31.04 22.61
CA GLU A 217 19.75 -29.69 23.11
C GLU A 217 18.72 -29.69 24.26
N SER A 218 18.53 -28.53 24.89
CA SER A 218 17.47 -28.30 25.88
C SER A 218 16.12 -28.00 25.21
N GLU A 219 15.02 -28.17 25.95
CA GLU A 219 13.65 -28.03 25.44
C GLU A 219 13.37 -26.67 24.79
N GLY A 220 13.75 -25.58 25.46
CA GLY A 220 13.62 -24.21 24.94
C GLY A 220 14.60 -23.84 23.81
N SER A 221 15.46 -24.76 23.37
CA SER A 221 16.38 -24.51 22.27
C SER A 221 15.68 -24.64 20.91
N TYR A 222 16.17 -23.84 19.95
CA TYR A 222 15.75 -23.87 18.55
C TYR A 222 16.87 -24.38 17.63
N LEU A 223 18.11 -24.51 18.13
CA LEU A 223 19.30 -24.78 17.30
C LEU A 223 19.14 -26.06 16.48
N GLY A 224 18.63 -27.15 17.08
CA GLY A 224 18.35 -28.39 16.36
C GLY A 224 17.35 -28.20 15.22
N ARG A 225 16.31 -27.39 15.43
CA ARG A 225 15.29 -27.06 14.43
C ARG A 225 15.84 -26.15 13.33
N GLU A 226 16.61 -25.13 13.69
CA GLU A 226 17.30 -24.24 12.75
C GLU A 226 18.27 -25.00 11.83
N VAL A 227 19.11 -25.90 12.38
CA VAL A 227 20.08 -26.68 11.59
C VAL A 227 19.37 -27.74 10.73
N VAL A 228 18.26 -28.34 11.18
CA VAL A 228 17.42 -29.22 10.35
C VAL A 228 16.89 -28.48 9.11
N LEU A 229 16.39 -27.26 9.28
CA LEU A 229 15.89 -26.45 8.17
C LEU A 229 17.02 -25.94 7.26
N ASP A 230 18.18 -25.59 7.82
CA ASP A 230 19.37 -25.18 7.05
C ASP A 230 19.87 -26.24 6.07
N LEU A 231 19.66 -27.52 6.39
CA LEU A 231 20.13 -28.66 5.59
C LEU A 231 19.08 -29.20 4.60
N ILE A 232 17.87 -28.64 4.55
CA ILE A 232 16.80 -29.00 3.58
C ILE A 232 17.28 -29.15 2.13
N PRO A 233 18.08 -28.22 1.56
CA PRO A 233 18.45 -28.29 0.16
C PRO A 233 19.71 -29.14 -0.09
N TYR A 234 20.20 -29.90 0.91
CA TYR A 234 21.41 -30.72 0.80
C TYR A 234 21.07 -32.22 0.74
N GLU A 235 21.87 -32.96 0.00
CA GLU A 235 21.79 -34.42 -0.12
C GLU A 235 22.90 -35.11 0.65
N ASN A 236 22.78 -36.43 0.79
CA ASN A 236 23.70 -37.32 1.52
C ASN A 236 23.88 -37.02 3.02
N VAL A 237 23.17 -36.04 3.58
CA VAL A 237 23.07 -35.78 5.02
C VAL A 237 21.61 -35.76 5.48
N SER A 238 21.36 -36.19 6.71
CA SER A 238 20.12 -35.94 7.43
C SER A 238 20.43 -35.45 8.84
N VAL A 239 19.62 -34.50 9.32
CA VAL A 239 19.74 -33.94 10.67
C VAL A 239 18.52 -34.34 11.49
N LYS A 240 18.74 -34.63 12.77
CA LYS A 240 17.72 -34.92 13.77
C LYS A 240 18.05 -34.16 15.05
N ARG A 241 17.03 -33.74 15.80
CA ARG A 241 17.18 -33.21 17.16
C ARG A 241 16.80 -34.28 18.19
N ALA A 242 17.43 -34.23 19.35
CA ALA A 242 17.00 -34.94 20.55
C ALA A 242 17.01 -33.94 21.71
N LEU A 243 15.93 -33.94 22.51
CA LEU A 243 16.02 -33.33 23.83
C LEU A 243 16.94 -34.19 24.71
N SER A 244 17.59 -33.57 25.70
CA SER A 244 18.47 -34.26 26.66
C SER A 244 17.86 -35.59 27.15
N PRO A 245 18.40 -36.77 26.76
CA PRO A 245 18.04 -38.03 27.37
C PRO A 245 18.67 -38.14 28.77
N ASP A 246 18.45 -39.27 29.44
CA ASP A 246 19.11 -39.61 30.72
C ASP A 246 20.63 -39.36 30.65
N GLY A 247 21.19 -38.78 31.72
CA GLY A 247 22.62 -38.40 31.79
C GLY A 247 23.57 -39.55 31.42
N ALA A 248 23.26 -40.77 31.84
CA ALA A 248 24.03 -41.98 31.51
C ALA A 248 24.13 -42.28 29.99
N LEU A 249 23.17 -41.83 29.17
CA LEU A 249 23.27 -41.93 27.71
C LEU A 249 24.14 -40.81 27.13
N LEU A 250 24.06 -39.58 27.68
CA LEU A 250 24.92 -38.47 27.28
C LEU A 250 26.39 -38.75 27.62
N GLU A 251 26.68 -39.25 28.81
CA GLU A 251 28.02 -39.70 29.25
C GLU A 251 28.56 -40.79 28.30
N LYS A 252 27.76 -41.82 28.01
CA LYS A 252 28.14 -42.90 27.07
C LYS A 252 28.40 -42.42 25.64
N LEU A 253 27.83 -41.28 25.24
CA LEU A 253 28.07 -40.63 23.95
C LEU A 253 29.19 -39.57 23.99
N GLY A 254 29.77 -39.29 25.16
CA GLY A 254 30.80 -38.26 25.34
C GLY A 254 30.27 -36.81 25.31
N VAL A 255 28.98 -36.59 25.59
CA VAL A 255 28.37 -35.26 25.63
C VAL A 255 28.59 -34.62 27.02
N SER A 256 29.61 -33.78 27.14
CA SER A 256 29.94 -33.04 28.37
C SER A 256 29.12 -31.77 28.59
N SER A 257 28.46 -31.25 27.55
CA SER A 257 27.75 -29.97 27.57
C SER A 257 26.76 -29.87 26.42
N LEU A 258 25.65 -29.16 26.61
CA LEU A 258 24.66 -28.89 25.55
C LEU A 258 24.75 -27.43 25.05
N PRO A 259 24.44 -27.15 23.77
CA PRO A 259 24.06 -28.11 22.73
C PRO A 259 25.27 -28.79 22.08
N ALA A 260 25.10 -30.05 21.68
CA ALA A 260 26.15 -30.89 21.08
C ALA A 260 25.65 -31.63 19.83
N CYS A 261 26.55 -32.03 18.95
CA CYS A 261 26.21 -32.77 17.72
C CYS A 261 27.00 -34.07 17.62
N TYR A 262 26.29 -35.20 17.58
CA TYR A 262 26.85 -36.53 17.36
C TYR A 262 26.62 -36.94 15.90
N LEU A 263 27.68 -37.31 15.18
CA LEU A 263 27.64 -37.62 13.75
C LEU A 263 27.92 -39.10 13.50
N ILE A 264 27.05 -39.71 12.69
CA ILE A 264 27.22 -41.05 12.11
C ILE A 264 27.60 -40.86 10.64
N TYR A 265 28.68 -41.50 10.21
CA TYR A 265 29.24 -41.43 8.87
C TYR A 265 28.69 -42.56 7.97
N PRO A 266 28.70 -42.39 6.62
CA PRO A 266 28.26 -43.42 5.67
C PRO A 266 28.92 -44.81 5.82
N ASN A 267 30.14 -44.85 6.38
CA ASN A 267 30.89 -46.08 6.65
C ASN A 267 30.55 -46.75 8.00
N GLY A 268 29.59 -46.21 8.77
CA GLY A 268 29.22 -46.69 10.10
C GLY A 268 30.16 -46.26 11.23
N SER A 269 31.20 -45.48 10.96
CA SER A 269 31.95 -44.80 12.02
C SER A 269 31.12 -43.65 12.63
N ARG A 270 31.36 -43.32 13.89
CA ARG A 270 30.53 -42.38 14.66
C ARG A 270 31.32 -41.68 15.77
N GLY A 271 30.98 -40.42 16.05
CA GLY A 271 31.66 -39.62 17.07
C GLY A 271 31.11 -38.20 17.22
N MET A 272 31.67 -37.45 18.17
CA MET A 272 31.27 -36.05 18.43
C MET A 272 31.80 -35.10 17.36
N VAL A 273 30.99 -34.13 16.94
CA VAL A 273 31.43 -33.03 16.09
C VAL A 273 32.04 -31.93 16.96
N THR A 274 33.34 -31.71 16.80
CA THR A 274 34.05 -30.60 17.47
C THR A 274 33.88 -29.32 16.66
N VAL A 275 33.14 -28.35 17.19
CA VAL A 275 32.99 -26.99 16.63
C VAL A 275 33.63 -25.94 17.52
N GLY A 276 34.19 -24.88 16.92
CA GLY A 276 34.82 -23.79 17.67
C GLY A 276 33.88 -23.02 18.61
N LYS A 277 32.56 -22.99 18.31
CA LYS A 277 31.49 -22.54 19.22
C LYS A 277 30.21 -23.34 18.95
N PRO A 278 29.39 -23.69 19.97
CA PRO A 278 28.16 -24.45 19.81
C PRO A 278 26.99 -23.58 19.30
N LEU A 279 27.11 -23.09 18.06
CA LEU A 279 26.16 -22.17 17.42
C LEU A 279 25.63 -22.76 16.11
N ARG A 280 24.39 -22.40 15.72
CA ARG A 280 23.75 -22.79 14.44
C ARG A 280 24.71 -22.69 13.26
N SER A 281 25.37 -21.54 13.09
CA SER A 281 26.29 -21.29 11.97
C SER A 281 27.44 -22.28 11.91
N PHE A 282 28.02 -22.67 13.05
CA PHE A 282 29.12 -23.64 13.10
C PHE A 282 28.63 -25.05 12.74
N PHE A 283 27.53 -25.52 13.34
CA PHE A 283 26.98 -26.84 13.03
C PHE A 283 26.47 -26.93 11.58
N SER A 284 25.72 -25.93 11.10
CA SER A 284 25.26 -25.88 9.71
C SER A 284 26.43 -25.79 8.73
N SER A 285 27.47 -24.98 9.00
CA SER A 285 28.64 -24.90 8.12
C SER A 285 29.44 -26.20 8.11
N TYR A 286 29.65 -26.84 9.27
CA TYR A 286 30.35 -28.12 9.36
C TYR A 286 29.62 -29.19 8.55
N LEU A 287 28.31 -29.37 8.77
CA LEU A 287 27.51 -30.39 8.09
C LEU A 287 27.42 -30.14 6.57
N LYS A 288 27.38 -28.87 6.14
CA LYS A 288 27.42 -28.47 4.72
C LYS A 288 28.79 -28.65 4.06
N SER A 289 29.86 -28.86 4.85
CA SER A 289 31.24 -29.05 4.37
C SER A 289 31.70 -30.51 4.34
N LEU A 290 30.85 -31.46 4.78
CA LEU A 290 31.18 -32.88 4.79
C LEU A 290 31.38 -33.44 3.37
N PRO A 291 32.31 -34.39 3.17
CA PRO A 291 32.52 -35.04 1.87
C PRO A 291 31.22 -35.59 1.28
N ASP A 292 30.99 -35.31 -0.01
CA ASP A 292 29.80 -35.69 -0.78
C ASP A 292 28.44 -35.18 -0.28
N VAL A 293 28.40 -34.32 0.74
CA VAL A 293 27.22 -33.49 1.02
C VAL A 293 27.18 -32.36 0.00
N ARG A 294 26.18 -32.39 -0.88
CA ARG A 294 26.03 -31.45 -2.00
C ARG A 294 24.67 -30.79 -1.95
N LYS A 295 24.62 -29.50 -2.29
CA LYS A 295 23.35 -28.78 -2.43
C LYS A 295 22.65 -29.23 -3.72
N LYS A 296 21.38 -29.61 -3.64
CA LYS A 296 20.52 -29.87 -4.80
C LYS A 296 20.58 -28.67 -5.74
N SER A 297 20.76 -28.93 -7.03
CA SER A 297 20.58 -27.92 -8.07
C SER A 297 19.09 -27.62 -8.25
N LEU A 298 18.51 -26.90 -7.29
CA LEU A 298 17.20 -26.29 -7.44
C LEU A 298 17.26 -25.34 -8.64
N SER A 299 16.44 -25.60 -9.66
CA SER A 299 16.17 -24.63 -10.71
C SER A 299 15.50 -23.42 -10.06
N LEU A 300 16.31 -22.39 -9.78
CA LEU A 300 15.80 -21.05 -9.50
C LEU A 300 14.92 -20.64 -10.68
N PRO A 301 13.85 -19.85 -10.46
CA PRO A 301 13.27 -19.06 -11.53
C PRO A 301 14.40 -18.33 -12.26
N GLU A 302 14.40 -18.38 -13.59
CA GLU A 302 15.41 -17.70 -14.39
C GLU A 302 15.48 -16.23 -13.96
N LYS A 303 16.69 -15.72 -13.71
CA LYS A 303 16.87 -14.38 -13.16
C LYS A 303 16.46 -13.37 -14.22
N ALA A 304 15.20 -12.95 -14.20
CA ALA A 304 14.63 -12.01 -15.14
C ALA A 304 15.48 -10.74 -15.17
N THR A 305 16.23 -10.56 -16.25
CA THR A 305 17.01 -9.35 -16.55
C THR A 305 16.07 -8.26 -17.03
N ILE A 306 15.22 -7.80 -16.12
CA ILE A 306 14.53 -6.53 -16.26
C ILE A 306 15.57 -5.45 -15.93
N GLU A 307 16.09 -4.76 -16.95
CA GLU A 307 16.93 -3.58 -16.78
C GLU A 307 16.10 -2.35 -16.35
N GLU A 308 15.35 -2.50 -15.26
CA GLU A 308 14.83 -1.36 -14.50
C GLU A 308 15.98 -0.80 -13.66
N GLY A 309 16.82 -0.01 -14.31
CA GLY A 309 17.69 0.94 -13.61
C GLY A 309 16.84 1.82 -12.69
N PRO A 310 17.38 2.30 -11.56
CA PRO A 310 16.60 3.04 -10.58
C PRO A 310 15.98 4.27 -11.25
N GLU A 311 14.64 4.32 -11.34
CA GLU A 311 13.94 5.47 -11.93
C GLU A 311 14.43 6.74 -11.24
N ALA A 312 15.13 7.58 -12.00
CA ALA A 312 15.71 8.80 -11.49
C ALA A 312 14.56 9.74 -11.14
N VAL A 313 14.23 9.85 -9.84
CA VAL A 313 13.18 10.71 -9.31
C VAL A 313 13.36 12.11 -9.90
N VAL A 314 12.50 12.48 -10.86
CA VAL A 314 12.64 13.71 -11.64
C VAL A 314 12.50 14.89 -10.68
N TRP A 315 13.66 15.44 -10.32
CA TRP A 315 13.79 16.42 -9.26
C TRP A 315 13.32 17.79 -9.74
N ARG A 316 12.28 18.33 -9.07
CA ARG A 316 11.73 19.65 -9.35
C ARG A 316 12.32 20.64 -8.35
N GLU A 317 12.90 21.74 -8.81
CA GLU A 317 13.29 22.81 -7.87
C GLU A 317 12.04 23.45 -7.26
N PHE A 318 12.08 23.73 -5.96
CA PHE A 318 10.93 24.25 -5.23
C PHE A 318 11.33 25.15 -4.05
N ASP A 319 10.49 26.13 -3.76
CA ASP A 319 10.67 27.05 -2.64
C ASP A 319 10.19 26.38 -1.33
N ARG A 320 11.10 26.22 -0.37
CA ARG A 320 10.82 25.62 0.95
C ARG A 320 9.90 26.47 1.82
N SER A 321 9.70 27.75 1.50
CA SER A 321 8.74 28.65 2.15
C SER A 321 7.31 28.52 1.62
N LYS A 322 7.08 27.75 0.53
CA LYS A 322 5.79 27.65 -0.18
C LYS A 322 5.04 26.34 0.02
N LEU A 323 3.72 26.42 -0.18
CA LEU A 323 2.76 25.33 -0.07
C LEU A 323 2.20 25.00 -1.46
N TYR A 324 2.66 23.91 -2.05
CA TYR A 324 2.24 23.53 -3.40
C TYR A 324 0.89 22.82 -3.40
N THR A 325 -0.07 23.31 -4.17
CA THR A 325 -1.40 22.70 -4.32
C THR A 325 -1.30 21.28 -4.90
N ALA A 326 -0.28 21.02 -5.74
CA ALA A 326 0.05 19.68 -6.23
C ALA A 326 0.35 18.67 -5.10
N ASP A 327 1.05 19.07 -4.02
CA ASP A 327 1.27 18.20 -2.86
C ASP A 327 -0.08 17.86 -2.18
N LEU A 328 -0.96 18.86 -2.05
CA LEU A 328 -2.23 18.71 -1.31
C LEU A 328 -3.29 17.92 -2.10
N GLU A 329 -3.41 18.14 -3.40
CA GLU A 329 -4.30 17.37 -4.27
C GLU A 329 -3.79 15.93 -4.44
N SER A 330 -2.47 15.70 -4.49
CA SER A 330 -1.87 14.36 -4.46
C SER A 330 -2.09 13.65 -3.11
N GLY A 331 -2.03 14.39 -2.00
CA GLY A 331 -2.40 13.87 -0.67
C GLY A 331 -3.88 13.48 -0.61
N LEU A 332 -4.76 14.28 -1.21
CA LEU A 332 -6.19 13.97 -1.29
C LEU A 332 -6.49 12.76 -2.20
N HIS A 333 -5.76 12.62 -3.32
CA HIS A 333 -5.81 11.44 -4.18
C HIS A 333 -5.55 10.18 -3.37
N LEU A 334 -4.42 10.11 -2.65
CA LEU A 334 -4.04 8.91 -1.91
C LEU A 334 -4.96 8.66 -0.71
N LEU A 335 -5.43 9.71 -0.03
CA LEU A 335 -6.42 9.61 1.04
C LEU A 335 -7.72 8.94 0.55
N LEU A 336 -8.22 9.30 -0.63
CA LEU A 336 -9.48 8.79 -1.18
C LEU A 336 -9.33 7.47 -1.95
N ARG A 337 -8.18 7.22 -2.60
CA ARG A 337 -7.93 6.05 -3.47
C ARG A 337 -7.07 4.94 -2.87
N VAL A 338 -6.39 5.16 -1.74
CA VAL A 338 -5.50 4.17 -1.07
C VAL A 338 -5.99 3.86 0.33
N GLU A 339 -6.05 4.87 1.21
CA GLU A 339 -6.33 4.65 2.64
C GLU A 339 -7.76 4.12 2.84
N LEU A 340 -8.75 4.78 2.22
CA LEU A 340 -10.12 4.25 2.18
C LEU A 340 -10.23 2.95 1.38
N ALA A 341 -9.34 2.72 0.41
CA ALA A 341 -9.36 1.52 -0.42
C ALA A 341 -8.94 0.25 0.33
N ALA A 342 -8.36 0.36 1.52
CA ALA A 342 -8.13 -0.78 2.41
C ALA A 342 -9.44 -1.33 3.04
N HIS A 343 -10.51 -0.53 3.06
CA HIS A 343 -11.80 -0.89 3.67
C HIS A 343 -12.77 -1.46 2.62
N LYS A 344 -13.38 -2.62 2.89
CA LYS A 344 -14.40 -3.22 1.99
C LYS A 344 -15.71 -2.42 1.98
N SER A 345 -16.14 -1.99 3.16
CA SER A 345 -17.31 -1.12 3.37
C SER A 345 -17.13 -0.32 4.65
N LEU A 346 -17.45 0.97 4.61
CA LEU A 346 -17.42 1.86 5.75
C LEU A 346 -18.77 1.77 6.48
N ALA A 347 -18.75 1.63 7.81
CA ALA A 347 -19.95 1.58 8.63
C ALA A 347 -19.72 2.19 10.02
N GLY A 348 -20.80 2.64 10.69
CA GLY A 348 -20.75 3.15 12.06
C GLY A 348 -19.67 4.22 12.26
N ALA A 349 -18.75 4.00 13.19
CA ALA A 349 -17.68 4.95 13.51
C ALA A 349 -16.70 5.23 12.33
N GLU A 350 -16.43 4.26 11.45
CA GLU A 350 -15.63 4.51 10.25
C GLU A 350 -16.37 5.46 9.30
N LEU A 351 -17.65 5.21 9.06
CA LEU A 351 -18.49 6.04 8.20
C LEU A 351 -18.68 7.45 8.77
N GLN A 352 -18.96 7.59 10.07
CA GLN A 352 -19.07 8.91 10.70
C GLN A 352 -17.75 9.68 10.64
N THR A 353 -16.61 9.01 10.84
CA THR A 353 -15.28 9.63 10.68
C THR A 353 -15.07 10.15 9.27
N LEU A 354 -15.52 9.42 8.23
CA LEU A 354 -15.48 9.94 6.85
C LEU A 354 -16.43 11.14 6.68
N LYS A 355 -17.67 11.09 7.19
CA LYS A 355 -18.64 12.20 7.11
C LYS A 355 -18.08 13.48 7.75
N ASP A 356 -17.52 13.37 8.95
CA ASP A 356 -16.87 14.48 9.67
C ASP A 356 -15.70 15.06 8.85
N PHE A 357 -14.78 14.19 8.41
CA PHE A 357 -13.53 14.61 7.79
C PHE A 357 -13.76 15.21 6.39
N VAL A 358 -14.65 14.63 5.58
CA VAL A 358 -15.05 15.20 4.28
C VAL A 358 -15.77 16.53 4.46
N THR A 359 -16.59 16.70 5.52
CA THR A 359 -17.24 17.99 5.80
C THR A 359 -16.21 19.09 6.07
N ILE A 360 -15.17 18.78 6.85
CA ILE A 360 -14.05 19.69 7.14
C ILE A 360 -13.21 19.97 5.87
N LEU A 361 -12.90 18.95 5.06
CA LEU A 361 -12.24 19.13 3.77
C LEU A 361 -13.05 20.04 2.84
N ALA A 362 -14.34 19.78 2.65
CA ALA A 362 -15.21 20.55 1.76
C ALA A 362 -15.36 22.03 2.15
N LYS A 363 -15.20 22.37 3.45
CA LYS A 363 -15.24 23.76 3.91
C LYS A 363 -13.86 24.46 3.90
N LEU A 364 -12.76 23.74 4.14
CA LEU A 364 -11.45 24.37 4.40
C LEU A 364 -10.36 24.07 3.35
N PHE A 365 -10.48 23.01 2.53
CA PHE A 365 -9.41 22.57 1.63
C PHE A 365 -9.01 23.64 0.60
N PRO A 366 -7.70 23.92 0.40
CA PRO A 366 -7.23 25.00 -0.48
C PRO A 366 -7.18 24.66 -1.97
N GLY A 367 -7.53 23.44 -2.39
CA GLY A 367 -7.39 22.99 -3.77
C GLY A 367 -8.18 23.81 -4.80
N ARG A 368 -7.91 23.51 -6.07
CA ARG A 368 -8.50 24.19 -7.23
C ARG A 368 -10.03 24.04 -7.27
N PRO A 369 -10.76 24.92 -7.99
CA PRO A 369 -12.23 24.87 -8.04
C PRO A 369 -12.84 23.49 -8.36
N PRO A 370 -12.30 22.66 -9.27
CA PRO A 370 -12.85 21.33 -9.54
C PRO A 370 -12.75 20.35 -8.37
N VAL A 371 -11.67 20.45 -7.58
CA VAL A 371 -11.44 19.59 -6.41
C VAL A 371 -12.30 20.05 -5.23
N ARG A 372 -12.54 21.36 -5.07
CA ARG A 372 -13.50 21.87 -4.07
C ARG A 372 -14.92 21.41 -4.41
N LYS A 373 -15.34 21.53 -5.68
CA LYS A 373 -16.64 21.04 -6.15
C LYS A 373 -16.79 19.53 -5.95
N LEU A 374 -15.73 18.73 -6.15
CA LEU A 374 -15.73 17.31 -5.82
C LEU A 374 -15.99 17.07 -4.32
N LEU A 375 -15.27 17.76 -3.44
CA LEU A 375 -15.43 17.62 -1.99
C LEU A 375 -16.81 18.05 -1.50
N GLU A 376 -17.38 19.12 -2.06
CA GLU A 376 -18.76 19.57 -1.77
C GLU A 376 -19.79 18.53 -2.22
N THR A 377 -19.64 17.98 -3.42
CA THR A 377 -20.51 16.92 -3.96
C THR A 377 -20.40 15.64 -3.11
N LEU A 378 -19.19 15.26 -2.68
CA LEU A 378 -18.96 14.10 -1.81
C LEU A 378 -19.55 14.32 -0.41
N ARG A 379 -19.44 15.53 0.16
CA ARG A 379 -20.11 15.91 1.43
C ARG A 379 -21.62 15.76 1.31
N GLU A 380 -22.22 16.31 0.27
CA GLU A 380 -23.69 16.32 0.07
C GLU A 380 -24.24 14.92 -0.20
N TRP A 381 -23.51 14.11 -0.97
CA TRP A 381 -23.82 12.69 -1.13
C TRP A 381 -23.72 11.93 0.20
N LEU A 382 -22.62 12.08 0.95
CA LEU A 382 -22.45 11.44 2.26
C LEU A 382 -23.50 11.89 3.30
N ALA A 383 -23.99 13.14 3.22
CA ALA A 383 -25.02 13.67 4.08
C ALA A 383 -26.44 13.19 3.70
N SER A 384 -26.74 13.07 2.41
CA SER A 384 -28.07 12.66 1.91
C SER A 384 -28.33 11.15 1.96
N LEU A 385 -27.30 10.32 2.16
CA LEU A 385 -27.45 8.86 2.27
C LEU A 385 -28.06 8.41 3.63
N PRO A 386 -29.24 7.78 3.65
CA PRO A 386 -29.86 7.20 4.84
C PRO A 386 -29.30 5.78 5.13
N LEU A 387 -27.98 5.59 4.98
CA LEU A 387 -27.32 4.29 5.06
C LEU A 387 -26.27 4.25 6.17
N ASP A 388 -26.39 3.28 7.08
CA ASP A 388 -25.41 3.01 8.14
C ASP A 388 -24.12 2.33 7.63
N ARG A 389 -24.13 1.88 6.36
CA ARG A 389 -23.02 1.23 5.67
C ARG A 389 -22.98 1.62 4.20
N ILE A 390 -21.78 1.95 3.69
CA ILE A 390 -21.52 2.14 2.26
C ILE A 390 -20.36 1.25 1.79
N PRO A 391 -20.41 0.64 0.59
CA PRO A 391 -19.24 0.00 0.00
C PRO A 391 -18.22 1.05 -0.42
N TYR A 392 -16.93 0.78 -0.28
CA TYR A 392 -15.88 1.73 -0.69
C TYR A 392 -16.01 2.14 -2.17
N ASN A 393 -16.37 1.20 -3.05
CA ASN A 393 -16.50 1.47 -4.48
C ASN A 393 -17.51 2.59 -4.78
N ALA A 394 -18.55 2.79 -3.96
CA ALA A 394 -19.50 3.88 -4.18
C ALA A 394 -18.91 5.27 -3.86
N VAL A 395 -17.92 5.35 -2.95
CA VAL A 395 -17.10 6.57 -2.75
C VAL A 395 -16.21 6.78 -3.98
N LEU A 396 -15.52 5.72 -4.43
CA LEU A 396 -14.63 5.78 -5.58
C LEU A 396 -15.35 6.17 -6.88
N ASP A 397 -16.56 5.67 -7.12
CA ASP A 397 -17.36 5.98 -8.30
C ASP A 397 -17.68 7.49 -8.42
N LEU A 398 -17.75 8.20 -7.29
CA LEU A 398 -17.90 9.66 -7.25
C LEU A 398 -16.55 10.39 -7.36
N VAL A 399 -15.50 9.89 -6.71
CA VAL A 399 -14.13 10.46 -6.75
C VAL A 399 -13.53 10.40 -8.15
N ASP A 400 -13.73 9.29 -8.87
CA ASP A 400 -13.37 9.12 -10.28
C ASP A 400 -14.35 9.84 -11.24
N ASN A 401 -15.40 10.48 -10.71
CA ASN A 401 -16.47 11.12 -11.46
C ASN A 401 -17.02 10.24 -12.61
N LYS A 402 -17.43 9.00 -12.29
CA LYS A 402 -17.95 8.06 -13.31
C LYS A 402 -19.26 8.53 -13.94
N MET A 403 -19.96 9.46 -13.29
CA MET A 403 -21.13 10.18 -13.83
C MET A 403 -20.76 11.33 -14.81
N ARG A 404 -19.47 11.62 -15.00
CA ARG A 404 -18.92 12.62 -15.94
C ARG A 404 -19.48 14.04 -15.75
N ILE A 405 -19.70 14.44 -14.50
CA ILE A 405 -20.21 15.77 -14.13
C ILE A 405 -19.17 16.84 -14.46
N SER A 406 -19.52 17.81 -15.30
CA SER A 406 -18.59 18.86 -15.74
C SER A 406 -17.99 19.66 -14.58
N GLY A 407 -16.66 19.86 -14.63
CA GLY A 407 -15.91 20.61 -13.62
C GLY A 407 -15.77 19.89 -12.27
N ILE A 408 -15.95 18.57 -12.21
CA ILE A 408 -15.60 17.74 -11.05
C ILE A 408 -14.46 16.81 -11.47
N PHE A 409 -13.29 16.95 -10.86
CA PHE A 409 -12.19 15.98 -10.98
C PHE A 409 -11.18 16.15 -9.85
N LEU A 410 -10.38 15.11 -9.66
CA LEU A 410 -9.14 15.07 -8.89
C LEU A 410 -8.05 14.51 -9.81
N THR A 411 -6.77 14.82 -9.59
CA THR A 411 -5.70 14.28 -10.44
C THR A 411 -5.72 12.74 -10.41
N ASN A 412 -5.53 12.10 -11.55
CA ASN A 412 -5.43 10.64 -11.62
C ASN A 412 -4.00 10.14 -11.39
N HIS A 413 -3.05 11.07 -11.18
CA HIS A 413 -1.67 10.78 -10.87
C HIS A 413 -1.20 11.58 -9.65
N VAL A 414 -0.30 10.98 -8.88
CA VAL A 414 0.38 11.60 -7.74
C VAL A 414 1.59 12.38 -8.22
N LYS A 415 1.70 13.64 -7.81
CA LYS A 415 2.73 14.57 -8.29
C LYS A 415 3.28 15.40 -7.13
N TRP A 416 4.33 14.90 -6.51
CA TRP A 416 5.03 15.60 -5.42
C TRP A 416 5.91 16.73 -5.96
N VAL A 417 5.89 17.86 -5.25
CA VAL A 417 6.77 19.00 -5.48
C VAL A 417 7.47 19.32 -4.16
N GLY A 418 6.83 20.12 -3.30
CA GLY A 418 7.36 20.45 -1.97
C GLY A 418 7.42 19.25 -1.01
N CYS A 419 6.81 18.11 -1.36
CA CYS A 419 6.90 16.84 -0.65
C CYS A 419 7.70 15.73 -1.36
N GLN A 420 8.39 16.02 -2.47
CA GLN A 420 9.22 15.01 -3.17
C GLN A 420 10.39 14.53 -2.29
N GLY A 421 10.65 13.22 -2.25
CA GLY A 421 11.81 12.66 -1.57
C GLY A 421 13.09 12.72 -2.43
N SER A 422 14.26 12.48 -1.80
CA SER A 422 15.49 12.14 -2.54
C SER A 422 15.48 10.72 -3.12
N ARG A 423 14.57 9.88 -2.61
CA ARG A 423 14.17 8.56 -3.12
C ARG A 423 12.64 8.48 -3.06
N ALA A 424 12.01 7.68 -3.92
CA ALA A 424 10.56 7.70 -4.09
C ALA A 424 9.78 7.21 -2.85
N GLU A 425 10.39 6.39 -1.98
CA GLU A 425 9.81 5.90 -0.72
C GLU A 425 9.78 6.97 0.39
N LEU A 426 10.45 8.10 0.18
CA LEU A 426 10.66 9.11 1.20
C LEU A 426 9.73 10.32 1.05
N ARG A 427 9.37 10.90 2.20
CA ARG A 427 8.53 12.11 2.37
C ARG A 427 7.09 11.93 1.85
N GLY A 428 6.90 11.92 0.53
CA GLY A 428 5.66 11.74 -0.22
C GLY A 428 4.36 11.96 0.56
N TYR A 429 3.58 10.89 0.71
CA TYR A 429 2.25 10.95 1.29
C TYR A 429 2.23 11.46 2.75
N PRO A 430 3.02 10.93 3.70
CA PRO A 430 3.09 11.48 5.06
C PRO A 430 3.42 12.98 5.10
N CYS A 431 4.30 13.48 4.22
CA CYS A 431 4.60 14.91 4.12
C CYS A 431 3.35 15.70 3.69
N SER A 432 2.63 15.24 2.66
CA SER A 432 1.41 15.91 2.19
C SER A 432 0.30 15.92 3.24
N LEU A 433 0.17 14.84 4.01
CA LEU A 433 -0.84 14.68 5.04
C LEU A 433 -0.59 15.62 6.23
N TRP A 434 0.67 15.78 6.66
CA TRP A 434 1.04 16.82 7.63
C TRP A 434 0.75 18.23 7.11
N LYS A 435 1.16 18.56 5.86
CA LYS A 435 0.85 19.87 5.25
C LYS A 435 -0.66 20.13 5.22
N LEU A 436 -1.45 19.13 4.85
CA LEU A 436 -2.92 19.20 4.86
C LEU A 436 -3.46 19.49 6.26
N PHE A 437 -3.07 18.72 7.28
CA PHE A 437 -3.57 18.92 8.64
C PHE A 437 -3.23 20.32 9.21
N HIS A 438 -2.00 20.81 9.00
CA HIS A 438 -1.62 22.18 9.38
C HIS A 438 -2.43 23.24 8.62
N THR A 439 -2.70 23.02 7.32
CA THR A 439 -3.52 23.93 6.52
C THR A 439 -4.97 23.97 6.99
N LEU A 440 -5.53 22.84 7.41
CA LEU A 440 -6.88 22.77 7.97
C LEU A 440 -6.97 23.50 9.32
N THR A 441 -5.99 23.33 10.22
CA THR A 441 -6.00 24.04 11.52
C THR A 441 -5.83 25.55 11.34
N VAL A 442 -4.89 25.98 10.49
CA VAL A 442 -4.68 27.40 10.18
C VAL A 442 -5.93 28.00 9.55
N ARG A 443 -6.55 27.34 8.56
CA ARG A 443 -7.76 27.87 7.92
C ARG A 443 -8.97 27.93 8.86
N ALA A 444 -9.16 26.96 9.76
CA ALA A 444 -10.18 27.07 10.79
C ALA A 444 -9.96 28.26 11.73
N GLY A 445 -8.69 28.60 12.05
CA GLY A 445 -8.33 29.75 12.87
C GLY A 445 -8.41 31.11 12.15
N THR A 446 -8.17 31.16 10.84
CA THR A 446 -8.26 32.41 10.04
C THR A 446 -9.64 32.64 9.43
N ARG A 447 -10.45 31.59 9.30
CA ARG A 447 -11.77 31.59 8.63
C ARG A 447 -12.79 30.70 9.37
N PRO A 448 -13.16 31.03 10.62
CA PRO A 448 -14.08 30.22 11.41
C PRO A 448 -15.48 30.11 10.77
N GLU A 449 -15.91 31.13 10.01
CA GLU A 449 -17.22 31.19 9.34
C GLU A 449 -17.40 30.09 8.28
N ALA A 450 -16.29 29.55 7.77
CA ALA A 450 -16.34 28.41 6.84
C ALA A 450 -16.98 27.17 7.48
N LEU A 451 -16.92 27.01 8.80
CA LEU A 451 -17.52 25.88 9.52
C LEU A 451 -18.98 26.11 9.95
N ASP A 452 -19.58 27.26 9.63
CA ASP A 452 -20.97 27.52 9.97
C ASP A 452 -21.94 26.54 9.29
N GLY A 453 -22.98 26.17 10.04
CA GLY A 453 -23.97 25.16 9.67
C GLY A 453 -23.48 23.70 9.70
N THR A 454 -22.21 23.41 10.05
CA THR A 454 -21.64 22.05 9.93
C THR A 454 -21.66 21.20 11.22
N GLY A 455 -22.06 21.79 12.35
CA GLY A 455 -21.86 21.19 13.69
C GLY A 455 -20.44 21.37 14.25
N PHE A 456 -19.48 21.86 13.46
CA PHE A 456 -18.11 22.17 13.89
C PHE A 456 -17.87 23.67 14.17
N ALA A 457 -18.89 24.51 13.96
CA ALA A 457 -18.83 25.96 14.21
C ALA A 457 -18.46 26.27 15.68
N GLY A 458 -17.56 27.23 15.88
CA GLY A 458 -17.10 27.66 17.21
C GLY A 458 -16.30 26.64 18.04
N ALA A 459 -16.16 25.38 17.59
CA ALA A 459 -15.52 24.31 18.35
C ALA A 459 -13.99 24.27 18.12
N PRO A 460 -13.14 24.70 19.09
CA PRO A 460 -11.72 24.95 18.84
C PRO A 460 -10.90 23.71 18.45
N GLN A 461 -11.38 22.53 18.85
CA GLN A 461 -10.72 21.25 18.61
C GLN A 461 -11.27 20.50 17.38
N ALA A 462 -12.27 21.02 16.66
CA ALA A 462 -13.00 20.27 15.64
C ALA A 462 -12.08 19.62 14.59
N VAL A 463 -11.15 20.40 14.03
CA VAL A 463 -10.17 19.90 13.06
C VAL A 463 -9.23 18.87 13.70
N LEU A 464 -8.71 19.13 14.91
CA LEU A 464 -7.80 18.20 15.58
C LEU A 464 -8.46 16.86 15.91
N GLN A 465 -9.69 16.87 16.43
CA GLN A 465 -10.42 15.65 16.78
C GLN A 465 -10.88 14.89 15.53
N ALA A 466 -11.20 15.57 14.42
CA ALA A 466 -11.47 14.91 13.14
C ALA A 466 -10.20 14.30 12.52
N VAL A 467 -9.06 15.00 12.59
CA VAL A 467 -7.74 14.47 12.21
C VAL A 467 -7.37 13.25 13.06
N ARG A 468 -7.58 13.31 14.38
CA ARG A 468 -7.38 12.19 15.32
C ARG A 468 -8.22 10.98 14.93
N ARG A 469 -9.54 11.17 14.70
CA ARG A 469 -10.44 10.09 14.26
C ARG A 469 -9.99 9.52 12.91
N TYR A 470 -9.68 10.37 11.93
CA TYR A 470 -9.20 9.94 10.61
C TYR A 470 -7.90 9.11 10.71
N VAL A 471 -6.90 9.60 11.44
CA VAL A 471 -5.61 8.91 11.63
C VAL A 471 -5.80 7.57 12.32
N ARG A 472 -6.65 7.50 13.35
CA ARG A 472 -6.95 6.26 14.08
C ARG A 472 -7.78 5.24 13.27
N ALA A 473 -8.64 5.70 12.35
CA ALA A 473 -9.52 4.84 11.57
C ALA A 473 -8.90 4.36 10.25
N PHE A 474 -8.14 5.21 9.56
CA PHE A 474 -7.76 5.02 8.16
C PHE A 474 -6.26 5.10 7.86
N PHE A 475 -5.44 5.76 8.68
CA PHE A 475 -4.04 5.97 8.30
C PHE A 475 -3.24 4.66 8.37
N GLY A 476 -2.79 4.18 7.21
CA GLY A 476 -2.27 2.84 7.03
C GLY A 476 -1.02 2.55 7.87
N CYS A 477 -0.22 3.56 8.23
CA CYS A 477 0.92 3.36 9.13
C CYS A 477 0.46 3.15 10.59
N ARG A 478 0.23 1.89 11.00
CA ARG A 478 -0.32 1.51 12.31
C ARG A 478 0.37 2.21 13.49
N GLN A 479 1.69 1.99 13.60
CA GLN A 479 2.51 2.54 14.66
C GLN A 479 2.70 4.07 14.53
N CYS A 480 2.48 4.67 13.35
CA CYS A 480 2.40 6.14 13.25
C CYS A 480 1.11 6.67 13.89
N ALA A 481 -0.02 6.00 13.64
CA ALA A 481 -1.34 6.37 14.16
C ALA A 481 -1.43 6.18 15.67
N GLU A 482 -0.85 5.09 16.20
CA GLU A 482 -0.79 4.83 17.65
C GLU A 482 0.04 5.90 18.37
N HIS A 483 1.23 6.23 17.88
CA HIS A 483 2.01 7.36 18.39
C HIS A 483 1.28 8.72 18.28
N PHE A 484 0.37 8.91 17.32
CA PHE A 484 -0.43 10.14 17.21
C PHE A 484 -1.58 10.16 18.22
N GLU A 485 -2.24 9.02 18.44
CA GLU A 485 -3.29 8.85 19.45
C GLU A 485 -2.73 9.02 20.88
N GLU A 486 -1.51 8.55 21.16
CA GLU A 486 -0.78 8.81 22.41
C GLU A 486 -0.60 10.31 22.65
N MET A 487 -0.04 11.03 21.66
CA MET A 487 0.14 12.49 21.75
C MET A 487 -1.18 13.23 21.89
N ALA A 488 -2.25 12.74 21.24
CA ALA A 488 -3.59 13.31 21.31
C ALA A 488 -4.22 13.11 22.69
N HIS A 489 -4.14 11.89 23.24
CA HIS A 489 -4.62 11.56 24.58
C HIS A 489 -3.90 12.36 25.68
N ASP A 490 -2.60 12.61 25.52
CA ASP A 490 -1.79 13.39 26.45
C ASP A 490 -2.25 14.85 26.63
N SER A 491 -2.66 15.54 25.55
CA SER A 491 -2.91 17.00 25.64
C SER A 491 -3.88 17.63 24.63
N MET A 492 -4.49 16.89 23.69
CA MET A 492 -5.39 17.52 22.72
C MET A 492 -6.60 18.21 23.40
N ASP A 493 -7.12 17.58 24.44
CA ASP A 493 -8.31 18.06 25.15
C ASP A 493 -8.04 19.36 25.95
N SER A 494 -6.77 19.75 26.15
CA SER A 494 -6.38 21.02 26.77
C SER A 494 -6.54 22.23 25.84
N VAL A 495 -6.64 22.03 24.53
CA VAL A 495 -6.76 23.10 23.52
C VAL A 495 -8.11 23.82 23.63
N LYS A 496 -8.10 25.13 23.89
CA LYS A 496 -9.31 25.97 24.07
C LYS A 496 -9.50 27.07 23.01
N THR A 497 -8.52 27.31 22.12
CA THR A 497 -8.66 28.26 21.00
C THR A 497 -8.12 27.66 19.69
N ALA A 498 -8.57 28.18 18.54
CA ALA A 498 -8.07 27.72 17.23
C ALA A 498 -6.56 27.99 17.06
N ASP A 499 -6.05 29.08 17.65
CA ASP A 499 -4.61 29.41 17.65
C ASP A 499 -3.81 28.44 18.52
N GLN A 500 -4.36 27.99 19.65
CA GLN A 500 -3.81 26.87 20.41
C GLN A 500 -3.88 25.56 19.62
N ALA A 501 -4.87 25.34 18.75
CA ALA A 501 -4.95 24.14 17.91
C ALA A 501 -3.84 24.10 16.84
N VAL A 502 -3.55 25.25 16.21
CA VAL A 502 -2.41 25.44 15.30
C VAL A 502 -1.09 25.17 16.03
N LEU A 503 -0.86 25.80 17.19
CA LEU A 503 0.35 25.62 17.98
C LEU A 503 0.48 24.19 18.54
N TRP A 504 -0.60 23.54 18.94
CA TRP A 504 -0.58 22.16 19.43
C TRP A 504 -0.09 21.19 18.35
N LEU A 505 -0.65 21.28 17.14
CA LEU A 505 -0.26 20.42 16.03
C LEU A 505 1.19 20.66 15.62
N TRP A 506 1.64 21.91 15.65
CA TRP A 506 3.04 22.29 15.43
C TRP A 506 3.99 21.69 16.48
N LYS A 507 3.68 21.83 17.79
CA LYS A 507 4.48 21.23 18.87
C LYS A 507 4.59 19.72 18.75
N LYS A 508 3.47 19.03 18.49
CA LYS A 508 3.47 17.57 18.31
C LYS A 508 4.19 17.13 17.02
N HIS A 509 4.11 17.90 15.94
CA HIS A 509 4.89 17.63 14.72
C HIS A 509 6.41 17.77 14.98
N ASN A 510 6.83 18.77 15.75
CA ASN A 510 8.24 18.90 16.16
C ASN A 510 8.71 17.78 17.10
N LEU A 511 7.86 17.28 18.00
CA LEU A 511 8.18 16.10 18.80
C LEU A 511 8.36 14.84 17.92
N VAL A 512 7.56 14.70 16.87
CA VAL A 512 7.73 13.65 15.84
C VAL A 512 9.02 13.86 15.04
N ASN A 513 9.40 15.09 14.69
CA ASN A 513 10.69 15.38 14.06
C ASN A 513 11.84 14.92 14.95
N SER A 514 11.89 15.35 16.22
CA SER A 514 12.96 14.98 17.16
C SER A 514 13.08 13.46 17.36
N ARG A 515 11.96 12.72 17.35
CA ARG A 515 11.97 11.24 17.45
C ARG A 515 12.41 10.55 16.16
N LEU A 516 12.26 11.18 15.00
CA LEU A 516 12.58 10.59 13.69
C LEU A 516 13.93 11.03 13.12
N ALA A 517 14.65 11.92 13.78
CA ALA A 517 16.04 12.24 13.44
C ALA A 517 16.93 10.98 13.53
N GLY A 518 17.68 10.68 12.47
CA GLY A 518 18.48 9.46 12.35
C GLY A 518 17.69 8.15 12.16
N HIS A 519 16.34 8.17 12.10
CA HIS A 519 15.56 6.95 11.81
C HIS A 519 15.73 6.55 10.32
N PRO A 520 15.74 5.25 9.94
CA PRO A 520 15.93 4.84 8.54
C PRO A 520 14.91 5.36 7.51
N SER A 521 13.81 5.98 7.95
CA SER A 521 12.82 6.68 7.11
C SER A 521 13.03 8.20 7.04
N GLU A 522 14.14 8.70 7.57
CA GLU A 522 14.62 10.06 7.33
C GLU A 522 15.14 10.19 5.89
N ASP A 523 15.01 11.39 5.34
CA ASP A 523 15.53 11.72 4.01
C ASP A 523 16.85 12.48 4.16
N PRO A 524 17.98 11.98 3.62
CA PRO A 524 19.27 12.68 3.72
C PRO A 524 19.28 14.10 3.13
N ARG A 525 18.36 14.44 2.21
CA ARG A 525 18.18 15.83 1.72
C ARG A 525 17.24 16.67 2.58
N PHE A 526 16.46 16.05 3.47
CA PHE A 526 15.48 16.71 4.34
C PHE A 526 15.52 16.13 5.77
N PRO A 527 16.63 16.32 6.50
CA PRO A 527 16.79 15.85 7.88
C PRO A 527 15.73 16.45 8.80
N LYS A 528 15.40 15.71 9.86
CA LYS A 528 14.42 16.11 10.88
C LYS A 528 15.07 17.09 11.84
N VAL A 529 14.62 18.32 11.74
CA VAL A 529 15.04 19.44 12.59
C VAL A 529 13.83 20.09 13.25
N PRO A 530 14.00 20.78 14.39
CA PRO A 530 12.97 21.66 14.92
C PRO A 530 12.63 22.74 13.87
N TRP A 531 11.35 22.84 13.51
CA TRP A 531 10.88 23.68 12.39
C TRP A 531 9.85 24.72 12.87
N PRO A 532 9.80 25.95 12.32
CA PRO A 532 10.65 26.51 11.27
C PRO A 532 12.10 26.64 11.71
N THR A 533 13.03 26.43 10.78
CA THR A 533 14.45 26.69 11.00
C THR A 533 14.74 28.19 11.01
N PRO A 534 15.86 28.67 11.60
CA PRO A 534 16.15 30.09 11.72
C PRO A 534 16.21 30.85 10.38
N ASP A 535 16.57 30.18 9.28
CA ASP A 535 16.54 30.73 7.91
C ASP A 535 15.11 30.98 7.39
N LEU A 536 14.12 30.18 7.81
CA LEU A 536 12.72 30.35 7.42
C LEU A 536 11.97 31.34 8.31
N CYS A 537 12.36 31.48 9.58
CA CYS A 537 11.77 32.43 10.51
C CYS A 537 12.75 32.81 11.64
N PRO A 538 13.62 33.82 11.44
CA PRO A 538 14.55 34.25 12.50
C PRO A 538 13.82 34.66 13.79
N ALA A 539 12.72 35.41 13.65
CA ALA A 539 11.93 35.91 14.77
C ALA A 539 11.15 34.82 15.55
N CYS A 540 11.08 33.58 15.03
CA CYS A 540 10.48 32.46 15.75
C CYS A 540 11.41 31.91 16.85
N HIS A 541 12.71 32.21 16.79
CA HIS A 541 13.73 31.75 17.73
C HIS A 541 14.16 32.90 18.64
N GLU A 542 14.31 32.62 19.92
CA GLU A 542 14.76 33.56 20.94
C GLU A 542 15.69 32.86 21.93
N GLU A 543 16.44 33.62 22.74
CA GLU A 543 17.35 33.07 23.73
C GLU A 543 16.91 33.48 25.14
N VAL A 544 16.58 32.50 25.98
CA VAL A 544 16.08 32.71 27.35
C VAL A 544 17.08 32.09 28.32
N LYS A 545 17.83 32.93 29.04
CA LYS A 545 18.86 32.52 30.01
C LYS A 545 19.98 31.63 29.42
N GLY A 546 20.44 31.91 28.20
CA GLY A 546 21.47 31.08 27.53
C GLY A 546 20.95 29.82 26.85
N LEU A 547 19.62 29.63 26.78
CA LEU A 547 18.98 28.47 26.17
C LEU A 547 18.09 28.91 25.01
N ALA A 548 18.19 28.20 23.88
CA ALA A 548 17.33 28.42 22.73
C ALA A 548 15.86 28.12 23.08
N SER A 549 14.97 29.05 22.76
CA SER A 549 13.54 29.06 23.08
C SER A 549 12.73 29.46 21.85
N TRP A 550 11.43 29.16 21.88
CA TRP A 550 10.49 29.48 20.80
C TRP A 550 9.65 30.69 21.17
N ASN A 551 9.68 31.73 20.33
CA ASN A 551 8.71 32.80 20.42
C ASN A 551 7.37 32.33 19.81
N GLU A 552 6.51 31.72 20.64
CA GLU A 552 5.28 31.09 20.14
C GLU A 552 4.33 32.07 19.42
N GLY A 553 4.40 33.37 19.73
CA GLY A 553 3.66 34.41 19.01
C GLY A 553 4.14 34.59 17.57
N GLN A 554 5.46 34.68 17.35
CA GLN A 554 6.03 34.75 16.01
C GLN A 554 5.89 33.42 15.24
N VAL A 555 5.99 32.28 15.93
CA VAL A 555 5.67 30.96 15.36
C VAL A 555 4.23 30.92 14.84
N LEU A 556 3.25 31.37 15.63
CA LEU A 556 1.84 31.41 15.22
C LEU A 556 1.61 32.30 14.00
N LEU A 557 2.24 33.48 13.95
CA LEU A 557 2.19 34.38 12.78
C LEU A 557 2.82 33.74 11.54
N PHE A 558 3.99 33.09 11.69
CA PHE A 558 4.65 32.35 10.63
C PHE A 558 3.78 31.19 10.10
N LEU A 559 3.20 30.39 11.00
CA LEU A 559 2.31 29.27 10.64
C LEU A 559 1.07 29.76 9.86
N LYS A 560 0.43 30.83 10.34
CA LYS A 560 -0.72 31.46 9.65
C LYS A 560 -0.35 31.99 8.27
N ARG A 561 0.88 32.46 8.06
CA ARG A 561 1.38 32.90 6.75
C ARG A 561 1.74 31.72 5.83
N HIS A 562 2.52 30.75 6.32
CA HIS A 562 3.04 29.63 5.53
C HIS A 562 1.96 28.64 5.08
N TYR A 563 0.93 28.42 5.91
CA TYR A 563 -0.26 27.64 5.55
C TYR A 563 -1.47 28.53 5.17
N GLY A 564 -1.25 29.84 5.04
CA GLY A 564 -2.22 30.80 4.52
C GLY A 564 -2.29 30.81 2.99
N SER A 565 -3.31 31.47 2.44
CA SER A 565 -3.53 31.49 0.98
C SER A 565 -2.37 32.12 0.19
N ASP A 566 -1.66 33.10 0.75
CA ASP A 566 -0.55 33.84 0.08
C ASP A 566 0.72 32.97 -0.13
N SER A 567 0.75 31.80 0.49
CA SER A 567 1.83 30.81 0.35
C SER A 567 1.46 29.65 -0.58
N LEU A 568 0.21 29.59 -1.07
CA LEU A 568 -0.23 28.59 -2.04
C LEU A 568 0.42 28.80 -3.40
N VAL A 569 0.76 27.70 -4.07
CA VAL A 569 1.33 27.67 -5.42
C VAL A 569 0.64 26.57 -6.23
N ASP A 570 -0.16 26.98 -7.23
CA ASP A 570 -0.90 26.07 -8.12
C ASP A 570 -0.03 25.49 -9.25
N THR A 571 1.22 25.94 -9.41
CA THR A 571 2.18 25.38 -10.36
C THR A 571 2.31 23.86 -10.18
N TYR A 572 2.34 23.14 -11.31
CA TYR A 572 2.30 21.68 -11.40
C TYR A 572 0.97 21.00 -10.97
N ALA A 573 0.00 21.69 -10.37
CA ALA A 573 -1.29 21.07 -10.05
C ALA A 573 -2.10 20.71 -11.31
N GLU A 574 -1.87 21.42 -12.41
CA GLU A 574 -2.39 21.03 -13.72
C GLU A 574 -1.67 19.80 -14.28
N ASP A 575 -2.46 18.84 -14.73
CA ASP A 575 -2.06 17.93 -15.79
C ASP A 575 -2.42 18.63 -17.10
N LEU A 576 -1.41 19.00 -17.89
CA LEU A 576 -1.62 19.38 -19.29
C LEU A 576 -2.16 18.14 -20.00
N GLY A 577 -3.46 18.16 -20.31
CA GLY A 577 -4.12 17.05 -20.98
C GLY A 577 -3.50 16.78 -22.35
N ASP A 578 -3.56 15.52 -22.79
CA ASP A 578 -3.10 15.11 -24.12
C ASP A 578 -3.69 16.01 -25.20
N GLY A 579 -2.81 16.72 -25.90
CA GLY A 579 -3.14 18.04 -26.45
C GLY A 579 -2.01 18.61 -27.31
N GLY A 580 -1.54 17.82 -28.27
CA GLY A 580 -0.44 18.18 -29.15
C GLY A 580 -0.70 19.45 -29.99
N GLN A 581 -0.12 20.57 -29.57
CA GLN A 581 0.22 21.72 -30.40
C GLN A 581 1.39 22.47 -29.76
N GLY A 582 2.44 22.72 -30.54
CA GLY A 582 3.72 23.21 -30.01
C GLY A 582 3.67 24.68 -29.58
N ALA A 583 4.26 24.97 -28.43
CA ALA A 583 4.68 26.35 -28.12
C ALA A 583 5.80 26.76 -29.10
N PRO A 584 5.82 28.00 -29.59
CA PRO A 584 6.87 28.47 -30.49
C PRO A 584 8.22 28.54 -29.75
N ALA A 585 9.30 28.20 -30.44
CA ALA A 585 10.64 28.28 -29.87
C ALA A 585 11.02 29.74 -29.59
N ALA A 586 11.29 30.06 -28.32
CA ALA A 586 12.03 31.26 -27.96
C ALA A 586 13.49 31.07 -28.38
N GLY A 587 14.01 31.97 -29.22
CA GLY A 587 15.37 31.88 -29.74
C GLY A 587 16.45 32.14 -28.69
N GLU A 588 17.64 31.59 -28.92
CA GLU A 588 18.81 31.86 -28.10
C GLU A 588 19.34 33.29 -28.37
N GLU A 589 19.26 34.18 -27.38
CA GLU A 589 20.13 35.36 -27.29
C GLU A 589 20.99 35.27 -26.03
N GLN A 590 22.30 35.19 -26.24
CA GLN A 590 23.30 35.19 -25.17
C GLN A 590 23.63 36.62 -24.74
N PRO A 591 23.44 37.01 -23.46
CA PRO A 591 24.06 38.21 -22.93
C PRO A 591 25.56 37.97 -22.78
N ARG A 592 26.39 38.83 -23.40
CA ARG A 592 27.83 38.83 -23.16
C ARG A 592 28.12 39.29 -21.73
N ALA A 593 29.14 38.70 -21.11
CA ALA A 593 29.69 39.22 -19.87
C ALA A 593 30.46 40.53 -20.14
N ASP A 594 30.29 41.52 -19.26
CA ASP A 594 31.21 42.64 -19.12
C ASP A 594 31.41 42.94 -17.61
N GLN A 595 32.53 43.59 -17.26
CA GLN A 595 33.00 43.72 -15.88
C GLN A 595 32.79 45.12 -15.34
N GLY A 596 32.16 45.25 -14.16
CA GLY A 596 31.94 46.54 -13.51
C GLY A 596 31.91 46.42 -11.99
N ALA A 597 33.00 46.79 -11.32
CA ALA A 597 33.04 46.88 -9.86
C ALA A 597 32.40 48.19 -9.38
N GLY A 598 31.42 48.11 -8.48
CA GLY A 598 30.70 49.27 -7.93
C GLY A 598 30.39 49.09 -6.45
N SER A 599 30.87 50.02 -5.61
CA SER A 599 30.82 49.91 -4.15
C SER A 599 29.59 50.59 -3.53
N LEU A 600 29.03 49.97 -2.49
CA LEU A 600 28.24 50.55 -1.38
C LEU A 600 27.23 51.68 -1.67
N ARG A 601 25.94 51.42 -1.39
CA ARG A 601 25.20 52.14 -0.32
C ARG A 601 23.83 51.55 0.01
N LEU A 602 23.42 51.79 1.26
CA LEU A 602 22.09 51.58 1.82
C LEU A 602 21.25 52.87 1.69
N PRO A 603 19.95 52.81 1.39
CA PRO A 603 19.00 53.86 1.70
C PRO A 603 18.08 53.49 2.89
N SER A 604 17.83 54.45 3.77
CA SER A 604 16.94 54.31 4.93
C SER A 604 15.63 55.11 4.75
N ALA A 605 14.68 54.87 5.65
CA ALA A 605 13.49 55.68 5.98
C ALA A 605 12.24 55.62 5.05
N LEU A 606 11.09 55.52 5.73
CA LEU A 606 9.74 55.85 5.23
C LEU A 606 9.55 57.38 5.20
N PRO A 607 8.62 57.92 4.38
CA PRO A 607 7.35 58.39 4.95
C PRO A 607 6.15 58.21 3.96
N PRO A 608 5.03 58.96 4.05
CA PRO A 608 3.87 58.61 4.86
C PRO A 608 2.58 58.35 4.03
N GLY A 609 1.56 57.73 4.65
CA GLY A 609 0.26 57.45 4.02
C GLY A 609 -0.84 58.50 4.28
N PRO A 610 -1.93 58.51 3.48
CA PRO A 610 -3.05 59.43 3.66
C PRO A 610 -4.21 58.84 4.50
N ARG A 611 -4.84 59.70 5.31
CA ARG A 611 -6.26 59.58 5.70
C ARG A 611 -7.11 60.24 4.57
N LEU A 612 -8.43 60.15 4.44
CA LEU A 612 -9.52 59.84 5.38
C LEU A 612 -10.81 59.61 4.54
N SER A 613 -11.76 58.78 4.96
CA SER A 613 -13.19 58.98 4.61
C SER A 613 -14.13 58.26 5.58
N GLU A 614 -14.80 59.03 6.44
CA GLU A 614 -15.93 58.53 7.25
C GLU A 614 -17.24 58.76 6.50
N ARG A 615 -18.20 57.83 6.61
CA ARG A 615 -19.62 58.14 6.39
C ARG A 615 -20.53 57.16 7.13
N TRP A 616 -21.67 57.68 7.58
CA TRP A 616 -22.82 56.97 8.17
C TRP A 616 -22.66 56.44 9.60
N ARG A 617 -22.98 57.31 10.57
CA ARG A 617 -23.74 56.94 11.78
C ARG A 617 -25.07 57.68 11.76
N GLN A 618 -26.17 56.93 11.85
CA GLN A 618 -27.55 57.28 12.26
C GLN A 618 -28.43 56.09 11.80
N GLY A 619 -29.15 55.35 12.63
CA GLY A 619 -29.28 55.37 14.09
C GLY A 619 -30.75 55.45 14.52
N LEU A 620 -31.18 54.56 15.42
CA LEU A 620 -32.33 54.70 16.32
C LEU A 620 -32.45 53.46 17.23
N ASP A 621 -32.74 53.69 18.50
CA ASP A 621 -33.03 52.68 19.52
C ASP A 621 -34.52 52.27 19.49
N VAL A 622 -34.86 51.15 20.14
CA VAL A 622 -36.04 50.99 21.04
C VAL A 622 -35.91 49.66 21.81
N GLU A 623 -36.46 49.61 23.03
CA GLU A 623 -36.17 48.60 24.05
C GLU A 623 -37.15 47.40 24.11
N LEU A 624 -36.69 46.35 24.81
CA LEU A 624 -37.38 45.47 25.78
C LEU A 624 -38.88 45.09 25.57
N GLY A 625 -39.17 43.79 25.61
CA GLY A 625 -40.55 43.28 25.77
C GLY A 625 -40.72 41.75 25.84
N GLY A 626 -40.53 41.16 27.02
CA GLY A 626 -41.25 39.92 27.43
C GLY A 626 -42.39 40.29 28.42
N PRO A 627 -43.22 39.35 28.94
CA PRO A 627 -42.92 37.92 29.12
C PRO A 627 -44.10 36.90 28.91
N SER A 628 -43.79 35.60 29.09
CA SER A 628 -44.60 34.49 29.67
C SER A 628 -46.12 34.29 29.41
N GLY A 629 -46.55 33.03 29.16
CA GLY A 629 -47.90 32.58 29.59
C GLY A 629 -48.51 31.30 28.97
N ALA A 630 -48.42 30.17 29.70
CA ALA A 630 -49.35 29.00 29.79
C ALA A 630 -50.14 28.40 28.58
N GLU A 631 -49.91 27.08 28.37
CA GLU A 631 -50.86 25.95 28.15
C GLU A 631 -52.18 26.08 27.35
N GLY A 632 -52.41 25.15 26.40
CA GLY A 632 -53.74 24.88 25.82
C GLY A 632 -53.78 23.79 24.72
N ARG A 633 -54.52 22.68 24.92
CA ARG A 633 -54.62 21.53 24.00
C ARG A 633 -55.43 21.80 22.70
N GLY A 634 -55.01 21.17 21.60
CA GLY A 634 -55.81 20.93 20.38
C GLY A 634 -55.34 21.74 19.15
N GLY A 635 -55.52 21.28 17.90
CA GLY A 635 -56.05 19.99 17.45
C GLY A 635 -56.16 19.88 15.91
N ALA A 636 -55.11 19.37 15.26
CA ALA A 636 -55.14 18.77 13.91
C ALA A 636 -55.80 19.53 12.72
N GLU A 637 -55.49 20.81 12.48
CA GLU A 637 -55.89 21.48 11.21
C GLU A 637 -54.89 22.54 10.70
N ALA A 638 -53.71 22.10 10.22
CA ALA A 638 -52.66 23.02 9.70
C ALA A 638 -51.71 22.42 8.64
N ALA A 639 -52.10 21.34 7.94
CA ALA A 639 -51.20 20.52 7.11
C ALA A 639 -51.52 20.50 5.59
N ALA A 640 -52.19 21.53 5.07
CA ALA A 640 -52.75 21.52 3.70
C ALA A 640 -52.54 22.81 2.89
N ALA A 641 -51.47 23.59 3.17
CA ALA A 641 -51.30 24.94 2.63
C ALA A 641 -49.88 25.28 2.10
N PHE A 642 -49.18 24.35 1.44
CA PHE A 642 -47.89 24.67 0.77
C PHE A 642 -47.55 23.85 -0.50
N LEU A 643 -48.55 23.29 -1.20
CA LEU A 643 -48.36 22.66 -2.52
C LEU A 643 -49.20 23.37 -3.58
N GLY A 644 -48.67 24.50 -4.06
CA GLY A 644 -49.33 25.40 -5.01
C GLY A 644 -48.43 25.80 -6.19
N MET A 645 -47.92 24.82 -6.95
CA MET A 645 -47.40 25.05 -8.31
C MET A 645 -48.25 24.26 -9.30
N GLY A 646 -48.85 24.96 -10.25
CA GLY A 646 -49.78 24.36 -11.21
C GLY A 646 -49.06 23.58 -12.31
N PHE A 647 -49.43 22.32 -12.49
CA PHE A 647 -49.15 21.56 -13.72
C PHE A 647 -50.39 21.54 -14.62
N SER A 648 -50.17 21.54 -15.93
CA SER A 648 -51.25 21.51 -16.91
C SER A 648 -51.87 20.11 -16.98
N SER A 649 -53.13 20.01 -17.39
CA SER A 649 -53.79 18.71 -17.66
C SER A 649 -53.05 17.88 -18.73
N LEU A 650 -52.28 18.54 -19.60
CA LEU A 650 -51.38 17.93 -20.59
C LEU A 650 -50.19 17.19 -19.95
N ASP A 651 -49.60 17.75 -18.87
CA ASP A 651 -48.40 17.19 -18.23
C ASP A 651 -48.71 15.86 -17.54
N MET A 652 -49.86 15.77 -16.88
CA MET A 652 -50.35 14.53 -16.26
C MET A 652 -50.64 13.45 -17.31
N SER A 653 -51.19 13.84 -18.47
CA SER A 653 -51.41 12.91 -19.59
C SER A 653 -50.09 12.37 -20.14
N LEU A 654 -49.10 13.24 -20.35
CA LEU A 654 -47.76 12.86 -20.81
C LEU A 654 -47.05 11.94 -19.81
N CYS A 655 -47.12 12.23 -18.50
CA CYS A 655 -46.53 11.38 -17.47
C CYS A 655 -47.17 9.99 -17.43
N VAL A 656 -48.50 9.87 -17.56
CA VAL A 656 -49.18 8.57 -17.64
C VAL A 656 -48.78 7.81 -18.90
N LEU A 657 -48.70 8.47 -20.06
CA LEU A 657 -48.25 7.85 -21.31
C LEU A 657 -46.80 7.34 -21.22
N LEU A 658 -45.89 8.12 -20.65
CA LEU A 658 -44.49 7.73 -20.44
C LEU A 658 -44.37 6.57 -19.43
N TYR A 659 -45.18 6.56 -18.37
CA TYR A 659 -45.20 5.47 -17.38
C TYR A 659 -45.72 4.17 -18.00
N VAL A 660 -46.79 4.22 -18.81
CA VAL A 660 -47.32 3.07 -19.55
C VAL A 660 -46.31 2.57 -20.59
N ALA A 661 -45.65 3.47 -21.34
CA ALA A 661 -44.62 3.10 -22.31
C ALA A 661 -43.40 2.43 -21.64
N SER A 662 -42.93 2.96 -20.51
CA SER A 662 -41.87 2.36 -19.70
C SER A 662 -42.25 0.97 -19.18
N SER A 663 -43.47 0.82 -18.66
CA SER A 663 -44.01 -0.46 -18.19
C SER A 663 -44.10 -1.52 -19.30
N LEU A 664 -44.55 -1.11 -20.48
CA LEU A 664 -44.58 -1.97 -21.68
C LEU A 664 -43.16 -2.35 -22.14
N PHE A 665 -42.21 -1.42 -22.14
CA PHE A 665 -40.82 -1.69 -22.51
C PHE A 665 -40.17 -2.70 -21.57
N LEU A 666 -40.35 -2.56 -20.24
CA LEU A 666 -39.88 -3.50 -19.24
C LEU A 666 -40.51 -4.89 -19.42
N MET A 667 -41.80 -4.97 -19.76
CA MET A 667 -42.46 -6.24 -20.09
C MET A 667 -41.89 -6.88 -21.36
N VAL A 668 -41.68 -6.13 -22.45
CA VAL A 668 -41.03 -6.64 -23.67
C VAL A 668 -39.62 -7.16 -23.37
N MET A 669 -38.84 -6.43 -22.55
CA MET A 669 -37.52 -6.88 -22.09
C MET A 669 -37.60 -8.20 -21.31
N TYR A 670 -38.52 -8.29 -20.33
CA TYR A 670 -38.73 -9.50 -19.54
C TYR A 670 -39.10 -10.71 -20.42
N PHE A 671 -40.04 -10.55 -21.36
CA PHE A 671 -40.40 -11.62 -22.30
C PHE A 671 -39.25 -12.01 -23.24
N PHE A 672 -38.48 -11.04 -23.74
CA PHE A 672 -37.28 -11.28 -24.56
C PHE A 672 -36.24 -12.13 -23.81
N PHE A 673 -35.89 -11.73 -22.58
CA PHE A 673 -34.95 -12.49 -21.76
C PHE A 673 -35.51 -13.86 -21.37
N ARG A 674 -36.81 -13.99 -21.06
CA ARG A 674 -37.45 -15.27 -20.74
C ARG A 674 -37.46 -16.25 -21.92
N VAL A 675 -37.68 -15.76 -23.14
CA VAL A 675 -37.59 -16.56 -24.38
C VAL A 675 -36.14 -16.94 -24.69
N ARG A 676 -35.18 -16.01 -24.53
CA ARG A 676 -33.75 -16.26 -24.72
C ARG A 676 -33.22 -17.31 -23.72
N ALA A 677 -33.63 -17.22 -22.45
CA ALA A 677 -33.29 -18.20 -21.41
C ALA A 677 -33.86 -19.59 -21.69
N LYS A 678 -35.12 -19.69 -22.18
CA LYS A 678 -35.69 -20.98 -22.64
C LYS A 678 -34.90 -21.55 -23.82
N ARG A 679 -34.54 -20.75 -24.83
CA ARG A 679 -33.67 -21.19 -25.95
C ARG A 679 -32.28 -21.64 -25.48
N TRP A 680 -31.72 -21.04 -24.43
CA TRP A 680 -30.46 -21.48 -23.83
C TRP A 680 -30.58 -22.84 -23.13
N ARG A 681 -31.62 -23.06 -22.30
CA ARG A 681 -31.82 -24.37 -21.63
C ARG A 681 -31.98 -25.53 -22.62
N VAL A 682 -32.73 -25.31 -23.72
CA VAL A 682 -32.90 -26.33 -24.77
C VAL A 682 -31.58 -26.67 -25.49
N LYS A 683 -30.60 -25.76 -25.53
CA LYS A 683 -29.30 -25.99 -26.18
C LYS A 683 -28.25 -26.70 -25.31
N HIS A 684 -28.57 -26.99 -24.04
CA HIS A 684 -27.68 -27.64 -23.07
C HIS A 684 -28.35 -28.85 -22.37
N HIS A 685 -29.19 -29.58 -23.10
CA HIS A 685 -29.59 -30.94 -22.77
C HIS A 685 -29.30 -31.86 -23.95
N HIS A 686 -28.06 -32.36 -23.99
CA HIS A 686 -27.72 -33.58 -24.69
C HIS A 686 -27.65 -34.69 -23.63
N PRO A 687 -28.53 -35.70 -23.64
CA PRO A 687 -28.40 -36.83 -22.73
C PRO A 687 -27.22 -37.68 -23.18
N SER A 688 -26.26 -37.89 -22.27
CA SER A 688 -25.18 -38.85 -22.45
C SER A 688 -25.68 -40.26 -22.09
N VAL A 689 -25.82 -41.09 -23.12
CA VAL A 689 -25.61 -42.54 -23.03
C VAL A 689 -24.11 -42.78 -23.19
#